data_AF-G2P4D8-F1
#
_entry.id   AF-G2P4D8-F1
#
_cell.length_a   1.000
_cell.length_b   1.000
_cell.length_c   1.000
_cell.angle_alpha   90.00
_cell.angle_beta   90.00
_cell.angle_gamma   90.00
#
_symmetry.space_group_name_H-M   'P 1'
#
loop_
_entity.id
_entity.type
_entity.pdbx_description
1 polymer ?
#
loop_
_entity_poly.entity_id
_entity_poly.type
_entity_poly.pdbx_seq_one_letter_code
_entity_poly.pdbx_strand_id
1 'polypeptide(L)'
;MRTATDAAAVTAELTTVPAHERVALVDPRFVGHVHALRLALTDPRFPAAAVRGALGVQPEARTALIRAVTATAATARTYGNGGGAPTAAPAQALGSAESLEREAAPTVVPATVPDRASEAQPLFGSAPGPGAEARGGDADLPGAAVASGAADRADAVMRAPDAAHASGEYAESRSRTRPSGAATALGATDSPTAAAPGEATHGASPDRAAAAGVHADAVAPGPATRAGETVGAGHAADGFAAPSRSVAVEAAMHGVADAHSSVDDLAAALDAEGVAVHRPELGVLVADVPADAEARAAACDAVAAVDDERVRLRSAVKARDGFFTTYCISPYSRYIARWCARRGLTPNQVTTASLLTALIAAACAATGTRPGFVSAGVLLIASFVLDCTDGQLARYSLQYSTLGAWLDATFDRAKEYAYYAGLALGAARADGGSGGDDVWALALGAMVLQTCRHVVDFAFNEANHDATGNTSPTAALSGRLDSVGWTVWVRRMIVLPIGERWAMIAVLTAVTTPRITFYVLLIGCALAACYTTAGRVLRSLTRRAKRTDRAAHALAELADSGPPAELVAKAAPRKASSYLAPLSAALGAAAVLAGTAAADFGSWVPVGCAVLYAVLAGVAVAAPLKGPLDWLVPPLFRAAEYGTILILAAYAEVNGALPAAFGLVAAVAYHHYDTVYRIRGGTGAPPRRLVRAIGGHEGRTVVVTAAAALLHHQNQGFTIALTALAAVIALAVLIESIRFWVSSGAPAVHDETGEPA
;
A
#
# COMPACT_ATOMS: atom_id res chain seq x y z
N MET A 1 -18.24 -29.22 -16.09
CA MET A 1 -18.75 -29.65 -14.77
C MET A 1 -18.77 -31.17 -14.74
N ARG A 2 -18.47 -31.80 -13.61
CA ARG A 2 -18.52 -33.26 -13.41
C ARG A 2 -19.17 -33.54 -12.05
N THR A 3 -19.72 -34.72 -11.86
CA THR A 3 -20.54 -35.07 -10.67
C THR A 3 -19.94 -36.28 -9.96
N ALA A 4 -19.51 -36.09 -8.71
CA ALA A 4 -19.07 -37.17 -7.83
C ALA A 4 -20.15 -37.46 -6.78
N THR A 5 -20.43 -38.74 -6.52
CA THR A 5 -21.45 -39.20 -5.55
C THR A 5 -20.92 -39.32 -4.12
N ASP A 6 -19.61 -39.43 -3.95
CA ASP A 6 -18.92 -39.64 -2.68
C ASP A 6 -17.47 -39.12 -2.77
N ALA A 7 -16.77 -39.12 -1.63
CA ALA A 7 -15.41 -38.62 -1.52
C ALA A 7 -14.37 -39.45 -2.32
N ALA A 8 -14.58 -40.74 -2.56
CA ALA A 8 -13.69 -41.53 -3.40
C ALA A 8 -13.85 -41.17 -4.89
N ALA A 9 -15.08 -40.92 -5.33
CA ALA A 9 -15.37 -40.36 -6.66
C ALA A 9 -14.78 -38.94 -6.80
N VAL A 10 -14.80 -38.09 -5.76
CA VAL A 10 -14.11 -36.78 -5.78
C VAL A 10 -12.60 -36.97 -6.00
N THR A 11 -11.94 -37.88 -5.27
CA THR A 11 -10.51 -38.16 -5.49
C THR A 11 -10.22 -38.69 -6.90
N ALA A 12 -11.07 -39.55 -7.46
CA ALA A 12 -10.93 -40.04 -8.82
C ALA A 12 -11.03 -38.90 -9.86
N GLU A 13 -12.00 -38.00 -9.72
CA GLU A 13 -12.14 -36.84 -10.61
C GLU A 13 -10.94 -35.88 -10.47
N LEU A 14 -10.50 -35.58 -9.24
CA LEU A 14 -9.37 -34.69 -8.94
C LEU A 14 -8.04 -35.10 -9.59
N THR A 15 -7.80 -36.40 -9.80
CA THR A 15 -6.57 -36.91 -10.43
C THR A 15 -6.60 -36.89 -11.95
N THR A 16 -7.79 -36.84 -12.57
CA THR A 16 -7.92 -36.70 -14.04
C THR A 16 -7.85 -35.25 -14.54
N VAL A 17 -8.05 -34.27 -13.65
CA VAL A 17 -7.84 -32.85 -13.95
C VAL A 17 -6.35 -32.52 -13.75
N PRO A 18 -5.67 -31.86 -14.71
CA PRO A 18 -4.24 -31.57 -14.62
C PRO A 18 -3.83 -30.87 -13.31
N ALA A 19 -2.65 -31.22 -12.79
CA ALA A 19 -2.17 -30.70 -11.52
C ALA A 19 -1.91 -29.18 -11.51
N HIS A 20 -1.76 -28.55 -12.69
CA HIS A 20 -1.61 -27.10 -12.85
C HIS A 20 -2.95 -26.37 -13.06
N GLU A 21 -4.08 -27.07 -13.04
CA GLU A 21 -5.41 -26.46 -13.13
C GLU A 21 -6.05 -26.29 -11.74
N ARG A 22 -6.63 -25.11 -11.51
CA ARG A 22 -7.55 -24.83 -10.40
C ARG A 22 -8.73 -25.80 -10.42
N VAL A 23 -9.21 -26.17 -9.23
CA VAL A 23 -10.45 -26.93 -9.06
C VAL A 23 -11.47 -26.11 -8.27
N ALA A 24 -12.75 -26.33 -8.56
CA ALA A 24 -13.88 -25.91 -7.73
C ALA A 24 -14.70 -27.15 -7.34
N LEU A 25 -15.02 -27.29 -6.05
CA LEU A 25 -16.02 -28.22 -5.52
C LEU A 25 -17.24 -27.40 -5.08
N VAL A 26 -18.44 -27.85 -5.43
CA VAL A 26 -19.70 -27.18 -5.09
C VAL A 26 -20.75 -28.23 -4.74
N ASP A 27 -21.45 -28.06 -3.62
CA ASP A 27 -22.56 -28.93 -3.21
C ASP A 27 -23.73 -28.78 -4.21
N PRO A 28 -24.31 -29.86 -4.75
CA PRO A 28 -25.39 -29.77 -5.74
C PRO A 28 -26.67 -29.11 -5.21
N ARG A 29 -26.83 -28.95 -3.89
CA ARG A 29 -27.94 -28.23 -3.27
C ARG A 29 -27.73 -26.70 -3.25
N PHE A 30 -26.51 -26.21 -3.47
CA PHE A 30 -26.14 -24.80 -3.28
C PHE A 30 -27.17 -23.80 -3.84
N VAL A 31 -27.50 -22.79 -3.03
CA VAL A 31 -28.30 -21.62 -3.42
C VAL A 31 -27.54 -20.37 -2.99
N GLY A 32 -27.30 -19.46 -3.93
CA GLY A 32 -26.56 -18.25 -3.63
C GLY A 32 -26.25 -17.41 -4.85
N HIS A 33 -25.56 -16.30 -4.58
CA HIS A 33 -25.21 -15.30 -5.57
C HIS A 33 -24.08 -15.74 -6.49
N VAL A 34 -24.14 -15.35 -7.77
CA VAL A 34 -23.04 -15.57 -8.72
C VAL A 34 -21.78 -14.82 -8.29
N HIS A 35 -21.88 -13.65 -7.64
CA HIS A 35 -20.72 -12.98 -7.05
C HIS A 35 -20.12 -13.77 -5.88
N ALA A 36 -20.94 -14.37 -5.01
CA ALA A 36 -20.44 -15.18 -3.88
C ALA A 36 -19.63 -16.40 -4.37
N LEU A 37 -20.14 -17.12 -5.37
CA LEU A 37 -19.39 -18.18 -6.05
C LEU A 37 -18.12 -17.64 -6.71
N ARG A 38 -18.15 -16.46 -7.34
CA ARG A 38 -16.94 -15.87 -7.93
C ARG A 38 -15.89 -15.50 -6.89
N LEU A 39 -16.27 -14.98 -5.72
CA LEU A 39 -15.34 -14.67 -4.63
C LEU A 39 -14.61 -15.93 -4.14
N ALA A 40 -15.31 -17.04 -3.93
CA ALA A 40 -14.69 -18.30 -3.51
C ALA A 40 -13.90 -19.02 -4.63
N LEU A 41 -14.43 -19.00 -5.87
CA LEU A 41 -13.93 -19.88 -6.94
C LEU A 41 -13.02 -19.20 -7.96
N THR A 42 -12.97 -17.86 -8.02
CA THR A 42 -12.20 -17.15 -9.07
C THR A 42 -11.05 -16.29 -8.58
N ASP A 43 -11.01 -15.84 -7.31
CA ASP A 43 -9.94 -14.96 -6.80
C ASP A 43 -8.55 -15.66 -6.82
N PRO A 44 -7.56 -15.19 -7.60
CA PRO A 44 -6.25 -15.84 -7.72
C PRO A 44 -5.29 -15.55 -6.55
N ARG A 45 -5.69 -14.78 -5.53
CA ARG A 45 -4.79 -14.35 -4.45
C ARG A 45 -4.61 -15.38 -3.33
N PHE A 46 -5.55 -16.32 -3.20
CA PHE A 46 -5.60 -17.28 -2.09
C PHE A 46 -5.38 -18.71 -2.60
N PRO A 47 -4.51 -19.54 -1.99
CA PRO A 47 -4.30 -20.92 -2.42
C PRO A 47 -5.57 -21.79 -2.33
N ALA A 48 -6.42 -21.50 -1.35
CA ALA A 48 -7.78 -22.01 -1.25
C ALA A 48 -8.72 -20.92 -0.73
N ALA A 49 -9.97 -20.92 -1.18
CA ALA A 49 -11.01 -20.03 -0.69
C ALA A 49 -12.38 -20.72 -0.68
N ALA A 50 -13.21 -20.43 0.31
CA ALA A 50 -14.50 -21.11 0.52
C ALA A 50 -15.62 -20.16 0.96
N VAL A 51 -16.81 -20.42 0.44
CA VAL A 51 -18.10 -19.99 1.02
C VAL A 51 -18.92 -21.25 1.30
N ARG A 52 -19.98 -21.15 2.10
CA ARG A 52 -20.84 -22.28 2.46
C ARG A 52 -21.28 -23.06 1.21
N GLY A 53 -20.88 -24.33 1.13
CA GLY A 53 -21.16 -25.22 0.01
C GLY A 53 -20.28 -25.07 -1.23
N ALA A 54 -19.26 -24.21 -1.26
CA ALA A 54 -18.40 -24.01 -2.42
C ALA A 54 -16.94 -23.68 -2.07
N LEU A 55 -16.01 -24.53 -2.52
CA LEU A 55 -14.57 -24.50 -2.22
C LEU A 55 -13.77 -24.42 -3.53
N GLY A 56 -12.99 -23.34 -3.70
CA GLY A 56 -12.02 -23.16 -4.77
C GLY A 56 -10.60 -23.45 -4.28
N VAL A 57 -9.81 -24.19 -5.08
CA VAL A 57 -8.45 -24.60 -4.74
C VAL A 57 -7.52 -24.41 -5.94
N GLN A 58 -6.40 -23.70 -5.72
CA GLN A 58 -5.36 -23.45 -6.73
C GLN A 58 -4.31 -24.57 -6.76
N PRO A 59 -3.47 -24.67 -7.83
CA PRO A 59 -2.51 -25.75 -8.04
C PRO A 59 -1.65 -26.12 -6.83
N GLU A 60 -1.19 -25.12 -6.10
CA GLU A 60 -0.28 -25.24 -4.94
C GLU A 60 -0.94 -26.00 -3.78
N ALA A 61 -2.26 -25.88 -3.65
CA ALA A 61 -3.05 -26.49 -2.58
C ALA A 61 -3.75 -27.81 -2.99
N ARG A 62 -3.73 -28.20 -4.28
CA ARG A 62 -4.35 -29.46 -4.76
C ARG A 62 -3.89 -30.69 -4.00
N THR A 63 -2.61 -30.76 -3.64
CA THR A 63 -2.03 -31.90 -2.91
C THR A 63 -2.61 -32.03 -1.49
N ALA A 64 -2.92 -30.91 -0.82
CA ALA A 64 -3.60 -30.92 0.47
C ALA A 64 -5.08 -31.29 0.31
N LEU A 65 -5.77 -30.79 -0.73
CA LEU A 65 -7.15 -31.18 -1.01
C LEU A 65 -7.29 -32.70 -1.21
N ILE A 66 -6.38 -33.32 -1.97
CA ILE A 66 -6.40 -34.77 -2.20
C ILE A 66 -6.20 -35.55 -0.88
N ARG A 67 -5.35 -35.08 0.04
CA ARG A 67 -5.18 -35.71 1.36
C ARG A 67 -6.41 -35.52 2.24
N ALA A 68 -6.95 -34.30 2.32
CA ALA A 68 -8.18 -33.99 3.07
C ALA A 68 -9.37 -34.85 2.59
N VAL A 69 -9.61 -34.94 1.27
CA VAL A 69 -10.65 -35.82 0.69
C VAL A 69 -10.39 -37.29 1.03
N THR A 70 -9.13 -37.75 0.95
CA THR A 70 -8.77 -39.14 1.28
C THR A 70 -8.96 -39.46 2.77
N ALA A 71 -8.66 -38.51 3.66
CA ALA A 71 -8.88 -38.64 5.11
C ALA A 71 -10.38 -38.72 5.44
N THR A 72 -11.19 -37.80 4.92
CA THR A 72 -12.66 -37.83 5.07
C THR A 72 -13.25 -39.13 4.51
N ALA A 73 -12.77 -39.60 3.35
CA ALA A 73 -13.15 -40.88 2.75
C ALA A 73 -12.71 -42.11 3.57
N ALA A 74 -11.68 -42.00 4.41
CA ALA A 74 -11.30 -43.06 5.34
C ALA A 74 -12.22 -43.06 6.57
N THR A 75 -12.42 -41.90 7.20
CA THR A 75 -13.31 -41.70 8.36
C THR A 75 -14.73 -42.19 8.07
N ALA A 76 -15.30 -41.83 6.91
CA ALA A 76 -16.64 -42.26 6.51
C ALA A 76 -16.77 -43.79 6.41
N ARG A 77 -15.74 -44.51 5.96
CA ARG A 77 -15.73 -45.99 5.91
C ARG A 77 -15.64 -46.62 7.30
N THR A 78 -14.92 -46.00 8.23
CA THR A 78 -14.82 -46.48 9.62
C THR A 78 -16.17 -46.42 10.33
N TYR A 79 -16.93 -45.33 10.16
CA TYR A 79 -18.27 -45.20 10.74
C TYR A 79 -19.34 -46.01 9.99
N GLY A 80 -19.31 -46.01 8.65
CA GLY A 80 -20.30 -46.72 7.83
C GLY A 80 -20.30 -48.25 7.99
N ASN A 81 -19.22 -48.84 8.49
CA ASN A 81 -19.09 -50.28 8.71
C ASN A 81 -19.23 -50.71 10.19
N GLY A 82 -19.58 -49.77 11.09
CA GLY A 82 -19.59 -49.96 12.54
C GLY A 82 -20.97 -49.70 13.17
N GLY A 83 -21.84 -50.71 13.14
CA GLY A 83 -23.17 -50.68 13.80
C GLY A 83 -23.12 -50.78 15.33
N GLY A 84 -22.32 -49.93 15.99
CA GLY A 84 -22.13 -49.93 17.44
C GLY A 84 -21.99 -48.51 17.99
N ALA A 85 -22.72 -48.21 19.08
CA ALA A 85 -22.65 -46.91 19.74
C ALA A 85 -21.24 -46.66 20.35
N PRO A 86 -20.76 -45.40 20.38
CA PRO A 86 -19.42 -45.09 20.84
C PRO A 86 -19.28 -45.27 22.36
N THR A 87 -18.69 -46.38 22.79
CA THR A 87 -18.16 -46.53 24.16
C THR A 87 -16.95 -45.61 24.33
N ALA A 88 -17.02 -44.68 25.28
CA ALA A 88 -15.95 -43.73 25.54
C ALA A 88 -14.66 -44.45 25.99
N ALA A 89 -13.55 -44.19 25.29
CA ALA A 89 -12.22 -44.59 25.75
C ALA A 89 -11.76 -43.67 26.89
N PRO A 90 -11.01 -44.18 27.89
CA PRO A 90 -10.69 -43.43 29.10
C PRO A 90 -9.62 -42.35 28.85
N ALA A 91 -9.82 -41.18 29.45
CA ALA A 91 -8.80 -40.14 29.50
C ALA A 91 -7.61 -40.60 30.35
N GLN A 92 -6.41 -40.65 29.76
CA GLN A 92 -5.17 -40.75 30.53
C GLN A 92 -4.71 -39.35 30.96
N ALA A 93 -4.36 -39.20 32.23
CA ALA A 93 -4.09 -37.90 32.82
C ALA A 93 -2.68 -37.37 32.48
N LEU A 94 -2.62 -36.12 32.05
CA LEU A 94 -1.48 -35.23 32.29
C LEU A 94 -1.88 -34.24 33.38
N GLY A 95 -0.97 -34.00 34.33
CA GLY A 95 -1.33 -33.55 35.68
C GLY A 95 -1.50 -32.04 35.87
N SER A 96 -2.24 -31.71 36.93
CA SER A 96 -2.12 -30.49 37.76
C SER A 96 -2.08 -29.15 37.02
N ALA A 97 -3.26 -28.55 36.83
CA ALA A 97 -3.43 -27.11 36.67
C ALA A 97 -4.22 -26.55 37.87
N GLU A 98 -3.52 -25.88 38.79
CA GLU A 98 -4.11 -24.96 39.75
C GLU A 98 -3.75 -23.52 39.38
N SER A 99 -4.51 -22.55 39.90
CA SER A 99 -4.35 -21.09 39.69
C SER A 99 -4.36 -20.59 38.24
N LEU A 100 -5.57 -20.45 37.68
CA LEU A 100 -5.90 -19.28 36.86
C LEU A 100 -7.18 -18.63 37.39
N GLU A 101 -7.17 -17.31 37.47
CA GLU A 101 -8.26 -16.51 38.05
C GLU A 101 -9.33 -16.16 37.01
N ARG A 102 -10.41 -15.52 37.47
CA ARG A 102 -11.49 -15.02 36.60
C ARG A 102 -10.98 -13.91 35.67
N GLU A 103 -10.91 -14.17 34.38
CA GLU A 103 -10.98 -13.11 33.35
C GLU A 103 -12.37 -13.13 32.69
N ALA A 104 -12.96 -11.95 32.48
CA ALA A 104 -14.34 -11.82 32.02
C ALA A 104 -14.42 -11.86 30.48
N ALA A 105 -15.43 -12.55 29.95
CA ALA A 105 -15.70 -12.57 28.52
C ALA A 105 -15.99 -11.14 27.98
N PRO A 106 -15.43 -10.74 26.83
CA PRO A 106 -15.69 -9.42 26.26
C PRO A 106 -17.12 -9.36 25.72
N THR A 107 -17.93 -8.43 26.26
CA THR A 107 -19.30 -8.19 25.80
C THR A 107 -19.32 -7.79 24.33
N VAL A 108 -19.88 -8.64 23.47
CA VAL A 108 -20.11 -8.32 22.06
C VAL A 108 -21.21 -7.27 21.95
N VAL A 109 -20.82 -6.03 21.68
CA VAL A 109 -21.75 -4.96 21.30
C VAL A 109 -22.03 -5.09 19.79
N PRO A 110 -23.28 -5.30 19.36
CA PRO A 110 -23.59 -5.44 17.94
C PRO A 110 -23.36 -4.12 17.20
N ALA A 111 -22.65 -4.17 16.09
CA ALA A 111 -22.38 -3.00 15.25
C ALA A 111 -23.63 -2.61 14.46
N THR A 112 -24.41 -1.66 14.96
CA THR A 112 -25.55 -1.08 14.25
C THR A 112 -25.09 -0.26 13.05
N VAL A 113 -25.12 -0.87 11.86
CA VAL A 113 -25.02 -0.14 10.59
C VAL A 113 -26.31 0.68 10.43
N PRO A 114 -26.25 2.03 10.37
CA PRO A 114 -27.44 2.83 10.17
C PRO A 114 -27.86 2.77 8.70
N ASP A 115 -28.94 2.05 8.41
CA ASP A 115 -29.60 2.15 7.11
C ASP A 115 -30.08 3.60 6.89
N ARG A 116 -29.89 4.10 5.67
CA ARG A 116 -30.20 5.47 5.25
C ARG A 116 -30.74 5.50 3.84
N ALA A 117 -31.89 4.85 3.65
CA ALA A 117 -32.87 5.30 2.66
C ALA A 117 -33.45 6.66 3.10
N SER A 118 -32.94 7.76 2.54
CA SER A 118 -33.56 9.08 2.63
C SER A 118 -33.17 9.90 1.40
N GLU A 119 -34.16 10.43 0.69
CA GLU A 119 -33.97 11.20 -0.53
C GLU A 119 -33.53 12.63 -0.20
N ALA A 120 -32.40 13.06 -0.76
CA ALA A 120 -31.98 14.46 -0.76
C ALA A 120 -32.19 15.03 -2.17
N GLN A 121 -33.34 15.66 -2.40
CA GLN A 121 -33.60 16.39 -3.65
C GLN A 121 -32.64 17.59 -3.77
N PRO A 122 -32.11 17.90 -4.98
CA PRO A 122 -31.17 18.99 -5.16
C PRO A 122 -31.88 20.35 -5.10
N LEU A 123 -31.48 21.19 -4.12
CA LEU A 123 -31.95 22.58 -3.99
C LEU A 123 -31.31 23.50 -5.06
N PHE A 124 -31.76 23.37 -6.31
CA PHE A 124 -31.55 24.38 -7.35
C PHE A 124 -32.75 25.34 -7.40
N GLY A 125 -32.66 26.44 -6.64
CA GLY A 125 -33.60 27.55 -6.76
C GLY A 125 -33.40 28.30 -8.07
N SER A 126 -34.35 28.17 -9.00
CA SER A 126 -34.33 28.88 -10.28
C SER A 126 -34.64 30.36 -10.10
N ALA A 127 -33.76 31.23 -10.60
CA ALA A 127 -33.93 32.68 -10.55
C ALA A 127 -34.73 33.20 -11.77
N PRO A 128 -35.74 34.06 -11.55
CA PRO A 128 -36.28 34.96 -12.57
C PRO A 128 -35.74 36.39 -12.38
N GLY A 129 -35.66 37.13 -13.49
CA GLY A 129 -35.63 38.60 -13.51
C GLY A 129 -36.54 39.10 -14.65
N PRO A 130 -36.49 40.39 -15.05
CA PRO A 130 -35.69 41.49 -14.49
C PRO A 130 -36.50 42.77 -14.20
N GLY A 131 -35.83 43.82 -13.72
CA GLY A 131 -36.34 45.20 -13.61
C GLY A 131 -36.74 45.65 -12.20
N ALA A 132 -36.78 46.95 -11.88
CA ALA A 132 -36.28 48.13 -12.60
C ALA A 132 -36.13 49.33 -11.63
N GLU A 133 -35.34 50.35 -12.03
CA GLU A 133 -35.27 51.70 -11.43
C GLU A 133 -34.77 51.85 -9.97
N ALA A 134 -34.23 53.00 -9.51
CA ALA A 134 -33.50 54.10 -10.17
C ALA A 134 -32.83 55.03 -9.13
N ARG A 135 -31.75 55.74 -9.53
CA ARG A 135 -31.07 56.87 -8.83
C ARG A 135 -30.36 56.50 -7.51
N GLY A 136 -29.24 57.12 -7.13
CA GLY A 136 -28.39 58.12 -7.79
C GLY A 136 -27.46 58.80 -6.77
N GLY A 137 -26.39 59.48 -7.23
CA GLY A 137 -25.50 60.28 -6.38
C GLY A 137 -24.01 60.14 -6.72
N ASP A 138 -23.36 61.25 -7.03
CA ASP A 138 -21.94 61.36 -7.37
C ASP A 138 -21.03 61.48 -6.12
N ALA A 139 -19.75 61.14 -6.25
CA ALA A 139 -18.61 62.01 -5.85
C ALA A 139 -17.23 61.34 -6.04
N ASP A 140 -16.44 61.96 -6.91
CA ASP A 140 -14.97 62.10 -7.06
C ASP A 140 -13.90 61.33 -6.25
N LEU A 141 -12.72 61.28 -6.91
CA LEU A 141 -11.38 60.86 -6.45
C LEU A 141 -10.63 62.07 -5.79
N PRO A 142 -9.28 62.15 -5.63
CA PRO A 142 -8.20 61.13 -5.62
C PRO A 142 -7.14 61.25 -4.47
N GLY A 143 -6.30 60.21 -4.32
CA GLY A 143 -4.83 60.40 -4.42
C GLY A 143 -3.92 60.42 -3.15
N ALA A 144 -2.62 60.13 -3.41
CA ALA A 144 -1.41 60.37 -2.59
C ALA A 144 -1.21 59.58 -1.27
N ALA A 145 0.01 59.28 -0.80
CA ALA A 145 1.34 59.22 -1.45
C ALA A 145 2.39 58.39 -0.64
N VAL A 146 3.54 58.18 -1.28
CA VAL A 146 4.80 57.52 -0.85
C VAL A 146 5.36 57.98 0.51
N ALA A 147 6.00 57.06 1.25
CA ALA A 147 7.11 57.35 2.17
C ALA A 147 8.10 56.17 2.27
N SER A 148 9.39 56.47 2.48
CA SER A 148 10.48 55.50 2.72
C SER A 148 11.29 55.88 3.96
N GLY A 149 12.01 54.92 4.56
CA GLY A 149 12.88 55.17 5.72
C GLY A 149 13.94 54.07 5.90
N ALA A 150 15.14 54.45 6.36
CA ALA A 150 16.29 53.57 6.58
C ALA A 150 17.23 54.17 7.66
N ALA A 151 18.19 53.35 8.13
CA ALA A 151 19.14 53.62 9.22
C ALA A 151 18.50 53.67 10.65
N ASP A 152 19.24 53.50 11.75
CA ASP A 152 20.71 53.46 11.92
C ASP A 152 21.18 52.48 13.03
N ARG A 153 22.51 52.37 13.24
CA ARG A 153 23.21 51.53 14.24
C ARG A 153 23.20 52.10 15.67
N ALA A 154 23.49 51.22 16.64
CA ALA A 154 24.33 51.55 17.81
C ALA A 154 25.07 50.30 18.33
N ASP A 155 26.36 50.42 18.65
CA ASP A 155 27.19 49.37 19.27
C ASP A 155 27.21 49.49 20.82
N ALA A 156 27.47 48.38 21.51
CA ALA A 156 27.89 48.39 22.92
C ALA A 156 28.87 47.24 23.23
N VAL A 157 29.94 47.53 23.99
CA VAL A 157 31.07 46.62 24.26
C VAL A 157 31.21 46.38 25.76
N MET A 158 31.56 45.14 26.16
CA MET A 158 32.43 44.71 27.29
C MET A 158 32.21 43.18 27.50
N ARG A 159 33.18 42.30 27.22
CA ARG A 159 34.44 41.98 27.95
C ARG A 159 34.22 41.02 29.12
N ALA A 160 34.87 39.86 29.06
CA ALA A 160 34.87 38.81 30.08
C ALA A 160 35.96 39.00 31.16
N PRO A 161 35.91 38.21 32.24
CA PRO A 161 37.07 37.78 33.02
C PRO A 161 37.31 36.27 32.94
N ASP A 162 38.57 35.85 33.15
CA ASP A 162 39.03 34.46 33.16
C ASP A 162 39.16 33.85 34.57
N ALA A 163 39.32 32.52 34.58
CA ALA A 163 40.17 31.72 35.49
C ALA A 163 39.66 31.22 36.87
N ALA A 164 40.37 30.15 37.28
CA ALA A 164 40.63 29.64 38.64
C ALA A 164 39.77 28.48 39.22
N HIS A 165 40.38 27.29 39.19
CA HIS A 165 40.47 26.28 40.26
C HIS A 165 39.29 25.97 41.20
N ALA A 166 38.85 24.71 41.16
CA ALA A 166 38.67 23.89 42.37
C ALA A 166 39.01 22.42 42.08
N SER A 167 39.91 21.82 42.86
CA SER A 167 40.23 20.39 42.84
C SER A 167 39.50 19.66 43.97
N GLY A 168 39.04 18.43 43.73
CA GLY A 168 38.43 17.58 44.75
C GLY A 168 38.71 16.11 44.47
N GLU A 169 39.63 15.53 45.22
CA GLU A 169 39.96 14.11 45.15
C GLU A 169 38.91 13.26 45.88
N TYR A 170 38.72 12.02 45.46
CA TYR A 170 38.86 10.88 46.37
C TYR A 170 39.27 9.63 45.57
N ALA A 171 40.13 8.82 46.17
CA ALA A 171 40.81 7.70 45.51
C ALA A 171 40.37 6.33 46.06
N GLU A 172 40.98 5.30 45.48
CA GLU A 172 41.02 3.88 45.87
C GLU A 172 40.10 2.90 45.12
N SER A 173 40.48 1.63 44.96
CA SER A 173 41.81 1.05 44.68
C SER A 173 41.62 -0.42 44.25
N ARG A 174 42.63 -1.01 43.58
CA ARG A 174 42.84 -2.48 43.44
C ARG A 174 41.76 -3.24 42.62
N SER A 175 42.04 -4.40 42.04
CA SER A 175 43.31 -5.14 41.87
C SER A 175 43.33 -5.95 40.57
N ARG A 176 44.55 -6.29 40.14
CA ARG A 176 44.86 -7.19 39.02
C ARG A 176 44.23 -8.58 39.19
N THR A 177 43.85 -9.21 38.08
CA THR A 177 44.38 -10.54 37.71
C THR A 177 44.31 -10.79 36.21
N ARG A 178 45.29 -11.54 35.69
CA ARG A 178 45.37 -12.11 34.34
C ARG A 178 45.76 -13.58 34.52
N PRO A 179 45.18 -14.51 33.76
CA PRO A 179 45.98 -15.21 32.74
C PRO A 179 45.20 -15.31 31.40
N SER A 180 45.76 -15.57 30.21
CA SER A 180 46.97 -16.26 29.75
C SER A 180 46.84 -17.78 29.61
N GLY A 181 46.96 -18.28 28.38
CA GLY A 181 46.67 -19.67 27.96
C GLY A 181 45.95 -19.62 26.59
N ALA A 182 46.54 -19.84 25.40
CA ALA A 182 47.70 -20.60 24.90
C ALA A 182 47.33 -21.99 24.34
N ALA A 183 47.61 -22.19 23.04
CA ALA A 183 47.44 -23.42 22.25
C ALA A 183 45.97 -23.94 22.13
N THR A 184 45.60 -24.78 21.16
CA THR A 184 46.38 -25.65 20.26
C THR A 184 45.78 -25.67 18.85
N ALA A 185 46.61 -25.89 17.82
CA ALA A 185 46.17 -26.08 16.44
C ALA A 185 46.07 -27.58 16.08
N LEU A 186 45.09 -27.93 15.24
CA LEU A 186 45.03 -29.17 14.45
C LEU A 186 44.36 -28.84 13.12
N GLY A 187 44.74 -29.52 12.04
CA GLY A 187 44.20 -29.27 10.71
C GLY A 187 44.39 -30.43 9.74
N ALA A 188 43.52 -30.45 8.75
CA ALA A 188 43.54 -31.19 7.49
C ALA A 188 42.67 -30.33 6.53
N THR A 189 43.03 -29.97 5.29
CA THR A 189 43.36 -30.83 4.13
C THR A 189 42.21 -31.83 3.89
N ASP A 190 41.47 -31.80 2.78
CA ASP A 190 41.97 -31.80 1.39
C ASP A 190 41.12 -31.00 0.37
N SER A 191 41.67 -30.93 -0.85
CA SER A 191 41.11 -30.51 -2.16
C SER A 191 42.08 -31.09 -3.21
N PRO A 192 41.70 -31.41 -4.48
CA PRO A 192 40.81 -30.70 -5.39
C PRO A 192 39.56 -31.58 -5.76
N THR A 193 38.90 -31.66 -6.92
CA THR A 193 39.20 -31.27 -8.33
C THR A 193 37.91 -31.05 -9.15
N ALA A 194 38.03 -30.43 -10.33
CA ALA A 194 36.93 -30.10 -11.25
C ALA A 194 36.64 -31.20 -12.30
N ALA A 195 35.44 -31.20 -12.88
CA ALA A 195 35.14 -31.83 -14.16
C ALA A 195 33.92 -31.19 -14.88
N ALA A 196 34.11 -30.87 -16.16
CA ALA A 196 33.13 -30.55 -17.21
C ALA A 196 33.88 -30.62 -18.56
N PRO A 197 33.24 -30.70 -19.75
CA PRO A 197 31.80 -30.69 -20.06
C PRO A 197 31.35 -31.97 -20.83
N GLY A 198 30.17 -31.94 -21.47
CA GLY A 198 29.77 -32.94 -22.47
C GLY A 198 28.52 -32.51 -23.25
N GLU A 199 28.58 -32.57 -24.58
CA GLU A 199 27.46 -32.28 -25.49
C GLU A 199 26.74 -33.57 -25.93
N ALA A 200 25.44 -33.50 -26.20
CA ALA A 200 24.73 -34.40 -27.10
C ALA A 200 23.49 -33.71 -27.67
N THR A 201 23.20 -33.92 -28.97
CA THR A 201 22.09 -33.30 -29.68
C THR A 201 21.02 -34.32 -30.07
N HIS A 202 19.75 -33.92 -30.04
CA HIS A 202 18.55 -34.41 -30.78
C HIS A 202 17.32 -33.68 -30.17
N GLY A 203 16.20 -33.42 -30.84
CA GLY A 203 15.84 -33.65 -32.24
C GLY A 203 14.31 -33.52 -32.42
N ALA A 204 13.85 -33.12 -33.62
CA ALA A 204 12.45 -33.00 -34.05
C ALA A 204 11.55 -31.91 -33.39
N SER A 205 10.97 -31.07 -34.26
CA SER A 205 9.68 -30.39 -34.06
C SER A 205 8.56 -31.28 -34.63
N PRO A 206 7.27 -30.98 -34.38
CA PRO A 206 6.46 -30.60 -35.54
C PRO A 206 5.41 -29.50 -35.29
N ASP A 207 5.57 -28.42 -36.07
CA ASP A 207 4.60 -27.86 -37.02
C ASP A 207 3.20 -27.32 -36.62
N ARG A 208 2.58 -26.62 -37.59
CA ARG A 208 1.34 -25.84 -37.46
C ARG A 208 0.13 -26.49 -38.16
N ALA A 209 -1.04 -26.35 -37.55
CA ALA A 209 -2.32 -26.15 -38.27
C ALA A 209 -3.18 -25.19 -37.42
N ALA A 210 -3.68 -24.04 -37.90
CA ALA A 210 -4.45 -23.72 -39.11
C ALA A 210 -5.95 -24.02 -38.94
N ALA A 211 -6.80 -23.04 -39.31
CA ALA A 211 -8.20 -22.97 -38.89
C ALA A 211 -9.20 -23.47 -39.95
N ALA A 212 -10.36 -23.91 -39.47
CA ALA A 212 -11.62 -23.96 -40.22
C ALA A 212 -12.80 -23.81 -39.26
N GLY A 213 -13.93 -23.28 -39.72
CA GLY A 213 -15.18 -23.18 -38.97
C GLY A 213 -16.39 -23.43 -39.88
N VAL A 214 -17.54 -23.78 -39.29
CA VAL A 214 -18.79 -24.10 -40.00
C VAL A 214 -19.99 -23.49 -39.26
N HIS A 215 -21.06 -23.16 -39.99
CA HIS A 215 -22.28 -22.48 -39.54
C HIS A 215 -23.47 -23.45 -39.31
N ALA A 216 -24.42 -23.02 -38.46
CA ALA A 216 -25.86 -23.38 -38.44
C ALA A 216 -26.22 -24.89 -38.23
N ASP A 217 -27.42 -25.31 -37.83
CA ASP A 217 -28.77 -24.74 -37.63
C ASP A 217 -29.26 -25.04 -36.18
N ALA A 218 -30.15 -24.34 -35.49
CA ALA A 218 -31.47 -23.74 -35.81
C ALA A 218 -32.64 -24.74 -35.89
N VAL A 219 -33.52 -24.75 -34.88
CA VAL A 219 -34.97 -25.03 -34.95
C VAL A 219 -35.63 -24.61 -33.61
N ALA A 220 -36.84 -24.05 -33.69
CA ALA A 220 -37.74 -23.81 -32.56
C ALA A 220 -39.14 -24.36 -32.90
N PRO A 221 -40.07 -24.44 -31.93
CA PRO A 221 -41.22 -23.51 -32.03
C PRO A 221 -41.70 -22.96 -30.68
N GLY A 222 -42.61 -21.98 -30.74
CA GLY A 222 -43.21 -21.31 -29.57
C GLY A 222 -44.70 -21.63 -29.34
N PRO A 223 -45.59 -20.62 -29.16
CA PRO A 223 -46.35 -20.54 -27.91
C PRO A 223 -47.89 -20.44 -28.06
N ALA A 224 -48.61 -20.43 -26.93
CA ALA A 224 -50.07 -20.21 -26.86
C ALA A 224 -50.47 -19.33 -25.64
N THR A 225 -51.67 -18.73 -25.68
CA THR A 225 -52.09 -17.60 -24.82
C THR A 225 -53.52 -17.69 -24.27
N ARG A 226 -53.78 -17.07 -23.10
CA ARG A 226 -55.02 -16.43 -22.55
C ARG A 226 -54.76 -16.06 -21.07
N ALA A 227 -55.20 -14.95 -20.46
CA ALA A 227 -56.54 -14.32 -20.30
C ALA A 227 -57.52 -15.21 -19.48
N GLY A 228 -58.32 -14.71 -18.52
CA GLY A 228 -58.51 -13.37 -17.94
C GLY A 228 -59.65 -13.39 -16.88
N GLU A 229 -60.10 -12.23 -16.39
CA GLU A 229 -61.32 -12.03 -15.54
C GLU A 229 -61.30 -12.61 -14.09
N THR A 230 -62.22 -12.25 -13.17
CA THR A 230 -62.44 -10.95 -12.45
C THR A 230 -63.43 -11.13 -11.25
N VAL A 231 -63.54 -10.12 -10.37
CA VAL A 231 -64.59 -9.94 -9.30
C VAL A 231 -64.48 -10.88 -8.08
N GLY A 232 -64.74 -10.47 -6.82
CA GLY A 232 -64.90 -9.11 -6.27
C GLY A 232 -65.46 -9.03 -4.83
N ALA A 233 -65.21 -7.88 -4.18
CA ALA A 233 -65.94 -7.17 -3.10
C ALA A 233 -66.75 -7.89 -1.99
N GLY A 234 -66.52 -7.47 -0.73
CA GLY A 234 -67.42 -7.61 0.42
C GLY A 234 -67.14 -6.55 1.50
N HIS A 235 -68.16 -6.02 2.19
CA HIS A 235 -68.06 -4.95 3.20
C HIS A 235 -68.39 -5.43 4.62
N ALA A 236 -67.76 -4.82 5.64
CA ALA A 236 -68.37 -4.43 6.93
C ALA A 236 -67.40 -3.51 7.72
N ALA A 237 -67.88 -2.80 8.75
CA ALA A 237 -67.11 -1.82 9.53
C ALA A 237 -67.43 -1.85 11.04
N ASP A 238 -66.80 -0.92 11.78
CA ASP A 238 -66.99 -0.52 13.19
C ASP A 238 -66.50 -1.46 14.31
N GLY A 239 -65.88 -0.87 15.35
CA GLY A 239 -65.42 -1.59 16.55
C GLY A 239 -64.27 -0.92 17.32
N PHE A 240 -64.59 0.02 18.23
CA PHE A 240 -63.65 0.67 19.15
C PHE A 240 -62.87 -0.32 20.04
N ALA A 241 -61.54 -0.17 20.15
CA ALA A 241 -60.79 -0.04 21.43
C ALA A 241 -59.28 -0.31 21.27
N ALA A 242 -58.44 0.56 21.83
CA ALA A 242 -57.02 0.29 22.07
C ALA A 242 -56.77 0.07 23.57
N PRO A 243 -55.99 -0.95 23.93
CA PRO A 243 -55.07 -0.84 25.05
C PRO A 243 -53.65 -1.20 24.65
N SER A 244 -52.68 -0.40 25.07
CA SER A 244 -51.26 -0.71 24.93
C SER A 244 -50.89 -1.93 25.77
N ARG A 245 -50.36 -2.98 25.12
CA ARG A 245 -49.65 -4.08 25.78
C ARG A 245 -48.34 -4.34 25.07
N SER A 246 -47.29 -4.51 25.87
CA SER A 246 -45.99 -4.99 25.43
C SER A 246 -46.12 -6.40 24.88
N VAL A 247 -45.97 -6.57 23.56
CA VAL A 247 -45.62 -7.88 23.00
C VAL A 247 -44.18 -8.15 23.39
N ALA A 248 -43.95 -9.13 24.25
CA ALA A 248 -42.62 -9.65 24.45
C ALA A 248 -42.11 -10.24 23.13
N VAL A 249 -40.90 -9.88 22.71
CA VAL A 249 -40.19 -10.64 21.66
C VAL A 249 -39.70 -11.92 22.33
N GLU A 250 -40.62 -12.84 22.55
CA GLU A 250 -40.32 -14.18 23.03
C GLU A 250 -39.55 -14.89 21.92
N ALA A 251 -38.25 -15.06 22.14
CA ALA A 251 -37.33 -15.58 21.14
C ALA A 251 -37.62 -17.07 20.90
N ALA A 252 -38.55 -17.35 19.99
CA ALA A 252 -38.86 -18.67 19.49
C ALA A 252 -37.65 -19.23 18.72
N MET A 253 -36.67 -19.74 19.48
CA MET A 253 -35.46 -20.40 19.01
C MET A 253 -35.81 -21.73 18.32
N HIS A 254 -36.41 -21.65 17.14
CA HIS A 254 -36.46 -22.76 16.20
C HIS A 254 -35.01 -23.05 15.80
N GLY A 255 -34.46 -24.12 16.36
CA GLY A 255 -33.19 -24.68 15.93
C GLY A 255 -33.33 -25.24 14.53
N VAL A 256 -33.09 -24.39 13.52
CA VAL A 256 -32.87 -24.84 12.14
C VAL A 256 -31.67 -25.79 12.19
N ALA A 257 -31.89 -27.05 11.84
CA ALA A 257 -30.83 -28.04 11.79
C ALA A 257 -29.93 -27.69 10.60
N ASP A 258 -28.73 -27.18 10.89
CA ASP A 258 -27.80 -26.72 9.88
C ASP A 258 -27.39 -27.89 8.98
N ALA A 259 -27.66 -27.77 7.67
CA ALA A 259 -27.45 -28.88 6.75
C ALA A 259 -25.95 -29.15 6.57
N HIS A 260 -25.49 -30.30 7.07
CA HIS A 260 -24.12 -30.74 6.85
C HIS A 260 -23.77 -30.73 5.35
N SER A 261 -22.61 -30.17 5.05
CA SER A 261 -22.09 -29.89 3.71
C SER A 261 -20.65 -30.41 3.66
N SER A 262 -20.45 -31.49 2.90
CA SER A 262 -19.15 -32.16 2.82
C SER A 262 -18.07 -31.28 2.17
N VAL A 263 -18.47 -30.22 1.45
CA VAL A 263 -17.56 -29.21 0.91
C VAL A 263 -17.00 -28.31 2.01
N ASP A 264 -17.80 -27.99 3.03
CA ASP A 264 -17.38 -27.19 4.18
C ASP A 264 -16.54 -28.00 5.17
N ASP A 265 -16.84 -29.29 5.34
CA ASP A 265 -15.99 -30.24 6.07
C ASP A 265 -14.58 -30.33 5.43
N LEU A 266 -14.51 -30.34 4.08
CA LEU A 266 -13.24 -30.34 3.34
C LEU A 266 -12.48 -29.00 3.46
N ALA A 267 -13.20 -27.87 3.53
CA ALA A 267 -12.59 -26.57 3.80
C ALA A 267 -11.98 -26.52 5.22
N ALA A 268 -12.68 -27.05 6.23
CA ALA A 268 -12.15 -27.18 7.59
C ALA A 268 -10.96 -28.14 7.68
N ALA A 269 -10.97 -29.25 6.92
CA ALA A 269 -9.85 -30.18 6.84
C ALA A 269 -8.61 -29.57 6.17
N LEU A 270 -8.77 -28.69 5.17
CA LEU A 270 -7.66 -27.93 4.58
C LEU A 270 -6.99 -26.97 5.57
N ASP A 271 -7.78 -26.23 6.36
CA ASP A 271 -7.23 -25.38 7.43
C ASP A 271 -6.48 -26.23 8.47
N ALA A 272 -6.98 -27.41 8.82
CA ALA A 272 -6.33 -28.35 9.74
C ALA A 272 -5.02 -28.95 9.17
N GLU A 273 -4.88 -29.08 7.85
CA GLU A 273 -3.61 -29.38 7.18
C GLU A 273 -2.66 -28.17 7.05
N GLY A 274 -3.05 -26.99 7.56
CA GLY A 274 -2.25 -25.77 7.51
C GLY A 274 -2.36 -24.97 6.21
N VAL A 275 -3.29 -25.32 5.31
CA VAL A 275 -3.63 -24.51 4.14
C VAL A 275 -4.72 -23.52 4.55
N ALA A 276 -4.34 -22.27 4.82
CA ALA A 276 -5.28 -21.22 5.21
C ALA A 276 -6.34 -20.99 4.12
N VAL A 277 -7.59 -21.38 4.39
CA VAL A 277 -8.72 -21.22 3.48
C VAL A 277 -9.36 -19.85 3.69
N HIS A 278 -9.22 -18.98 2.70
CA HIS A 278 -9.83 -17.65 2.74
C HIS A 278 -11.35 -17.74 2.68
N ARG A 279 -12.04 -17.10 3.62
CA ARG A 279 -13.51 -17.01 3.66
C ARG A 279 -13.89 -15.55 3.42
N PRO A 280 -14.42 -15.18 2.23
CA PRO A 280 -14.69 -13.80 1.88
C PRO A 280 -15.91 -13.25 2.65
N GLU A 281 -15.84 -11.99 3.07
CA GLU A 281 -16.99 -11.32 3.69
C GLU A 281 -18.11 -11.09 2.66
N LEU A 282 -19.18 -11.87 2.78
CA LEU A 282 -20.32 -11.82 1.84
C LEU A 282 -21.27 -10.63 2.08
N GLY A 283 -21.37 -10.15 3.33
CA GLY A 283 -22.23 -9.03 3.71
C GLY A 283 -23.72 -9.31 3.46
N VAL A 284 -24.25 -8.83 2.34
CA VAL A 284 -25.64 -9.06 1.90
C VAL A 284 -25.79 -10.18 0.86
N LEU A 285 -24.69 -10.77 0.40
CA LEU A 285 -24.71 -11.88 -0.56
C LEU A 285 -25.07 -13.19 0.16
N VAL A 286 -26.15 -13.83 -0.24
CA VAL A 286 -26.50 -15.20 0.17
C VAL A 286 -25.57 -16.21 -0.51
N ALA A 287 -25.08 -17.17 0.28
CA ALA A 287 -24.48 -18.44 -0.15
C ALA A 287 -24.81 -19.49 0.91
N ASP A 288 -25.60 -20.50 0.55
CA ASP A 288 -26.16 -21.48 1.47
C ASP A 288 -26.33 -22.87 0.81
N VAL A 289 -26.49 -23.90 1.64
CA VAL A 289 -26.77 -25.29 1.28
C VAL A 289 -28.04 -25.70 2.01
N PRO A 290 -29.24 -25.48 1.43
CA PRO A 290 -30.50 -25.76 2.12
C PRO A 290 -30.70 -27.24 2.48
N ALA A 291 -31.27 -27.50 3.65
CA ALA A 291 -31.62 -28.85 4.13
C ALA A 291 -32.78 -29.47 3.33
N ASP A 292 -33.78 -28.65 3.02
CA ASP A 292 -35.11 -29.05 2.56
C ASP A 292 -35.68 -28.02 1.55
N ALA A 293 -36.94 -28.22 1.14
CA ALA A 293 -37.61 -27.38 0.16
C ALA A 293 -38.03 -25.99 0.68
N GLU A 294 -38.28 -25.83 1.98
CA GLU A 294 -38.70 -24.57 2.60
C GLU A 294 -37.49 -23.66 2.79
N ALA A 295 -36.40 -24.19 3.36
CA ALA A 295 -35.11 -23.53 3.40
C ALA A 295 -34.62 -23.16 1.98
N ARG A 296 -34.87 -24.02 0.98
CA ARG A 296 -34.52 -23.71 -0.42
C ARG A 296 -35.34 -22.56 -0.99
N ALA A 297 -36.63 -22.48 -0.69
CA ALA A 297 -37.47 -21.36 -1.11
C ALA A 297 -36.99 -20.05 -0.46
N ALA A 298 -36.78 -20.04 0.86
CA ALA A 298 -36.28 -18.88 1.60
C ALA A 298 -34.90 -18.40 1.09
N ALA A 299 -33.98 -19.32 0.78
CA ALA A 299 -32.69 -18.98 0.20
C ALA A 299 -32.82 -18.39 -1.22
N CYS A 300 -33.75 -18.89 -2.04
CA CYS A 300 -34.03 -18.32 -3.36
C CYS A 300 -34.63 -16.90 -3.26
N ASP A 301 -35.58 -16.67 -2.35
CA ASP A 301 -36.18 -15.35 -2.12
C ASP A 301 -35.15 -14.34 -1.59
N ALA A 302 -34.26 -14.77 -0.69
CA ALA A 302 -33.16 -13.95 -0.19
C ALA A 302 -32.11 -13.63 -1.27
N VAL A 303 -31.91 -14.49 -2.28
CA VAL A 303 -31.13 -14.17 -3.48
C VAL A 303 -31.89 -13.18 -4.38
N ALA A 304 -33.19 -13.37 -4.59
CA ALA A 304 -34.00 -12.48 -5.43
C ALA A 304 -34.14 -11.05 -4.86
N ALA A 305 -34.04 -10.90 -3.53
CA ALA A 305 -34.11 -9.61 -2.84
C ALA A 305 -32.86 -8.71 -3.03
N VAL A 306 -31.75 -9.22 -3.58
CA VAL A 306 -30.45 -8.54 -3.61
C VAL A 306 -29.92 -8.36 -5.04
N ASP A 307 -29.68 -7.11 -5.42
CA ASP A 307 -29.03 -6.75 -6.69
C ASP A 307 -27.51 -7.03 -6.63
N ASP A 308 -27.12 -8.24 -7.07
CA ASP A 308 -25.75 -8.73 -7.19
C ASP A 308 -24.81 -7.73 -7.89
N GLU A 309 -25.29 -7.10 -8.95
CA GLU A 309 -24.52 -6.14 -9.76
C GLU A 309 -24.30 -4.82 -8.99
N ARG A 310 -25.28 -4.35 -8.23
CA ARG A 310 -25.14 -3.21 -7.30
C ARG A 310 -24.31 -3.56 -6.06
N VAL A 311 -24.21 -4.83 -5.66
CA VAL A 311 -23.19 -5.25 -4.67
C VAL A 311 -21.80 -5.17 -5.32
N ARG A 312 -21.60 -5.80 -6.48
CA ARG A 312 -20.32 -5.82 -7.22
C ARG A 312 -19.77 -4.42 -7.53
N LEU A 313 -20.64 -3.48 -7.90
CA LEU A 313 -20.28 -2.08 -8.14
C LEU A 313 -19.98 -1.26 -6.86
N ARG A 314 -20.41 -1.74 -5.69
CA ARG A 314 -20.03 -1.16 -4.39
C ARG A 314 -18.73 -1.75 -3.87
N SER A 315 -18.57 -3.08 -3.88
CA SER A 315 -17.34 -3.76 -3.47
C SER A 315 -16.13 -3.42 -4.36
N ALA A 316 -16.36 -2.99 -5.61
CA ALA A 316 -15.31 -2.47 -6.48
C ALA A 316 -14.67 -1.16 -5.98
N VAL A 317 -15.33 -0.37 -5.13
CA VAL A 317 -14.82 0.91 -4.58
C VAL A 317 -14.10 0.66 -3.24
N LYS A 318 -13.09 1.46 -2.89
CA LYS A 318 -12.31 1.24 -1.66
C LYS A 318 -13.05 1.83 -0.45
N ALA A 319 -13.21 1.05 0.63
CA ALA A 319 -13.95 1.48 1.82
C ALA A 319 -13.31 2.69 2.57
N ARG A 320 -12.02 2.94 2.37
CA ARG A 320 -11.25 3.99 3.05
C ARG A 320 -10.60 5.01 2.11
N ASP A 321 -11.15 5.21 0.91
CA ASP A 321 -10.71 6.25 -0.01
C ASP A 321 -10.71 7.67 0.60
N GLY A 322 -9.92 8.58 0.02
CA GLY A 322 -9.95 10.00 0.34
C GLY A 322 -11.31 10.63 0.05
N PHE A 323 -11.57 11.83 0.59
CA PHE A 323 -12.77 12.61 0.31
C PHE A 323 -12.93 12.86 -1.19
N PHE A 324 -11.88 13.36 -1.87
CA PHE A 324 -11.94 13.67 -3.30
C PHE A 324 -12.19 12.41 -4.14
N THR A 325 -11.49 11.30 -3.85
CA THR A 325 -11.74 10.02 -4.54
C THR A 325 -13.16 9.52 -4.29
N THR A 326 -13.64 9.56 -3.04
CA THR A 326 -14.97 9.05 -2.66
C THR A 326 -16.12 9.82 -3.32
N TYR A 327 -16.04 11.16 -3.36
CA TYR A 327 -17.15 12.01 -3.77
C TYR A 327 -17.01 12.59 -5.19
N CYS A 328 -15.80 12.71 -5.73
CA CYS A 328 -15.55 13.36 -7.03
C CYS A 328 -15.06 12.39 -8.13
N ILE A 329 -14.76 11.13 -7.81
CA ILE A 329 -14.25 10.12 -8.77
C ILE A 329 -15.09 8.83 -8.73
N SER A 330 -15.09 8.14 -7.58
CA SER A 330 -15.75 6.84 -7.35
C SER A 330 -17.26 6.76 -7.62
N PRO A 331 -18.07 7.84 -7.61
CA PRO A 331 -19.49 7.74 -7.97
C PRO A 331 -19.71 7.27 -9.42
N TYR A 332 -18.82 7.66 -10.36
CA TYR A 332 -18.91 7.33 -11.78
C TYR A 332 -17.82 6.39 -12.30
N SER A 333 -16.59 6.43 -11.78
CA SER A 333 -15.49 5.58 -12.30
C SER A 333 -15.81 4.09 -12.23
N ARG A 334 -16.56 3.65 -11.22
CA ARG A 334 -17.05 2.26 -11.10
C ARG A 334 -17.90 1.80 -12.29
N TYR A 335 -18.64 2.70 -12.93
CA TYR A 335 -19.40 2.41 -14.14
C TYR A 335 -18.52 2.40 -15.40
N ILE A 336 -17.41 3.15 -15.40
CA ILE A 336 -16.34 3.05 -16.41
C ILE A 336 -15.64 1.70 -16.27
N ALA A 337 -15.31 1.25 -15.05
CA ALA A 337 -14.72 -0.06 -14.79
C ALA A 337 -15.61 -1.19 -15.32
N ARG A 338 -16.93 -1.11 -15.08
CA ARG A 338 -17.93 -1.99 -15.70
C ARG A 338 -18.01 -1.88 -17.23
N TRP A 339 -17.80 -0.71 -17.80
CA TRP A 339 -17.74 -0.55 -19.26
C TRP A 339 -16.48 -1.22 -19.82
N CYS A 340 -15.32 -1.04 -19.22
CA CYS A 340 -14.07 -1.70 -19.57
C CYS A 340 -14.22 -3.23 -19.51
N ALA A 341 -14.76 -3.76 -18.41
CA ALA A 341 -15.04 -5.20 -18.26
C ALA A 341 -15.95 -5.76 -19.36
N ARG A 342 -17.04 -5.04 -19.72
CA ARG A 342 -17.93 -5.42 -20.83
C ARG A 342 -17.32 -5.24 -22.22
N ARG A 343 -16.16 -4.59 -22.33
CA ARG A 343 -15.37 -4.48 -23.56
C ARG A 343 -14.16 -5.44 -23.59
N GLY A 344 -13.99 -6.28 -22.57
CA GLY A 344 -12.85 -7.20 -22.47
C GLY A 344 -11.51 -6.50 -22.20
N LEU A 345 -11.52 -5.23 -21.78
CA LEU A 345 -10.30 -4.52 -21.39
C LEU A 345 -9.80 -5.04 -20.04
N THR A 346 -8.49 -5.22 -19.90
CA THR A 346 -7.84 -5.68 -18.67
C THR A 346 -7.43 -4.49 -17.77
N PRO A 347 -7.25 -4.69 -16.45
CA PRO A 347 -6.71 -3.66 -15.56
C PRO A 347 -5.43 -3.03 -16.11
N ASN A 348 -4.43 -3.83 -16.45
CA ASN A 348 -3.12 -3.36 -16.92
C ASN A 348 -3.20 -2.50 -18.19
N GLN A 349 -4.20 -2.70 -19.06
CA GLN A 349 -4.45 -1.81 -20.22
C GLN A 349 -4.96 -0.44 -19.79
N VAL A 350 -5.83 -0.38 -18.78
CA VAL A 350 -6.35 0.87 -18.20
C VAL A 350 -5.25 1.59 -17.41
N THR A 351 -4.41 0.87 -16.64
CA THR A 351 -3.21 1.42 -15.96
C THR A 351 -2.19 1.99 -16.95
N THR A 352 -2.01 1.33 -18.10
CA THR A 352 -1.16 1.86 -19.18
C THR A 352 -1.77 3.12 -19.80
N ALA A 353 -3.10 3.17 -19.95
CA ALA A 353 -3.79 4.36 -20.44
C ALA A 353 -3.75 5.53 -19.43
N SER A 354 -3.79 5.27 -18.11
CA SER A 354 -3.62 6.32 -17.10
C SER A 354 -2.20 6.91 -17.17
N LEU A 355 -1.15 6.08 -17.18
CA LEU A 355 0.23 6.54 -17.35
C LEU A 355 0.41 7.38 -18.63
N LEU A 356 -0.07 6.90 -19.79
CA LEU A 356 0.04 7.65 -21.04
C LEU A 356 -0.68 9.00 -20.95
N THR A 357 -1.84 9.05 -20.30
CA THR A 357 -2.58 10.31 -20.06
C THR A 357 -1.81 11.27 -19.16
N ALA A 358 -1.17 10.78 -18.09
CA ALA A 358 -0.30 11.59 -17.22
C ALA A 358 0.97 12.08 -17.93
N LEU A 359 1.57 11.28 -18.80
CA LEU A 359 2.74 11.70 -19.59
C LEU A 359 2.37 12.78 -20.61
N ILE A 360 1.19 12.71 -21.23
CA ILE A 360 0.66 13.80 -22.07
C ILE A 360 0.36 15.03 -21.20
N ALA A 361 -0.22 14.86 -20.01
CA ALA A 361 -0.46 15.97 -19.07
C ALA A 361 0.85 16.69 -18.68
N ALA A 362 1.90 15.94 -18.38
CA ALA A 362 3.24 16.45 -18.10
C ALA A 362 3.86 17.17 -19.32
N ALA A 363 3.67 16.64 -20.52
CA ALA A 363 4.10 17.30 -21.76
C ALA A 363 3.34 18.62 -22.03
N CYS A 364 2.03 18.67 -21.74
CA CYS A 364 1.24 19.90 -21.81
C CYS A 364 1.74 20.96 -20.81
N ALA A 365 2.07 20.56 -19.58
CA ALA A 365 2.70 21.46 -18.60
C ALA A 365 4.08 21.94 -19.08
N ALA A 366 4.89 21.06 -19.65
CA ALA A 366 6.23 21.36 -20.17
C ALA A 366 6.24 22.37 -21.34
N THR A 367 5.09 22.73 -21.92
CA THR A 367 5.01 23.82 -22.91
C THR A 367 5.25 25.20 -22.31
N GLY A 368 5.05 25.38 -20.99
CA GLY A 368 5.10 26.70 -20.33
C GLY A 368 3.92 27.63 -20.64
N THR A 369 2.99 27.21 -21.50
CA THR A 369 1.87 28.07 -21.95
C THR A 369 0.64 27.92 -21.05
N ARG A 370 -0.16 28.98 -20.90
CA ARG A 370 -1.41 28.91 -20.11
C ARG A 370 -2.41 27.86 -20.63
N PRO A 371 -2.68 27.73 -21.94
CA PRO A 371 -3.48 26.61 -22.46
C PRO A 371 -2.86 25.24 -22.10
N GLY A 372 -1.53 25.10 -22.20
CA GLY A 372 -0.82 23.89 -21.80
C GLY A 372 -1.00 23.53 -20.32
N PHE A 373 -0.90 24.50 -19.41
CA PHE A 373 -1.16 24.28 -17.98
C PHE A 373 -2.63 23.91 -17.68
N VAL A 374 -3.59 24.52 -18.38
CA VAL A 374 -5.02 24.14 -18.26
C VAL A 374 -5.26 22.72 -18.77
N SER A 375 -4.71 22.38 -19.95
CA SER A 375 -4.76 21.02 -20.50
C SER A 375 -4.09 20.00 -19.57
N ALA A 376 -2.94 20.36 -18.97
CA ALA A 376 -2.25 19.52 -18.00
C ALA A 376 -3.11 19.22 -16.77
N GLY A 377 -3.78 20.23 -16.19
CA GLY A 377 -4.68 20.03 -15.05
C GLY A 377 -5.86 19.11 -15.38
N VAL A 378 -6.52 19.33 -16.52
CA VAL A 378 -7.65 18.49 -16.98
C VAL A 378 -7.21 17.05 -17.25
N LEU A 379 -6.09 16.85 -17.95
CA LEU A 379 -5.55 15.52 -18.25
C LEU A 379 -5.05 14.80 -16.99
N LEU A 380 -4.60 15.53 -15.96
CA LEU A 380 -4.21 14.92 -14.69
C LEU A 380 -5.40 14.30 -13.95
N ILE A 381 -6.55 15.00 -13.92
CA ILE A 381 -7.80 14.44 -13.40
C ILE A 381 -8.28 13.27 -14.26
N ALA A 382 -8.20 13.37 -15.59
CA ALA A 382 -8.55 12.25 -16.48
C ALA A 382 -7.67 11.01 -16.24
N SER A 383 -6.36 11.19 -16.04
CA SER A 383 -5.46 10.12 -15.62
C SER A 383 -5.88 9.52 -14.28
N PHE A 384 -6.18 10.35 -13.27
CA PHE A 384 -6.59 9.87 -11.95
C PHE A 384 -7.94 9.15 -11.93
N VAL A 385 -8.86 9.50 -12.84
CA VAL A 385 -10.09 8.74 -13.10
C VAL A 385 -9.78 7.36 -13.67
N LEU A 386 -8.86 7.26 -14.64
CA LEU A 386 -8.43 5.97 -15.23
C LEU A 386 -7.72 5.09 -14.20
N ASP A 387 -6.85 5.65 -13.37
CA ASP A 387 -6.24 4.98 -12.21
C ASP A 387 -7.29 4.35 -11.29
N CYS A 388 -8.22 5.16 -10.80
CA CYS A 388 -9.27 4.65 -9.93
C CYS A 388 -10.11 3.58 -10.64
N THR A 389 -10.25 3.68 -11.96
CA THR A 389 -10.97 2.73 -12.81
C THR A 389 -10.25 1.39 -12.94
N ASP A 390 -8.91 1.33 -12.98
CA ASP A 390 -8.18 0.05 -13.15
C ASP A 390 -8.26 -0.86 -11.92
N GLY A 391 -8.05 -0.30 -10.72
CA GLY A 391 -8.19 -1.05 -9.47
C GLY A 391 -9.64 -1.42 -9.18
N GLN A 392 -10.60 -0.57 -9.59
CA GLN A 392 -12.03 -0.91 -9.55
C GLN A 392 -12.37 -2.02 -10.56
N LEU A 393 -11.76 -2.02 -11.75
CA LEU A 393 -11.91 -3.07 -12.77
C LEU A 393 -11.33 -4.40 -12.29
N ALA A 394 -10.14 -4.40 -11.68
CA ALA A 394 -9.53 -5.57 -11.06
C ALA A 394 -10.48 -6.19 -10.01
N ARG A 395 -11.03 -5.38 -9.09
CA ARG A 395 -12.00 -5.83 -8.08
C ARG A 395 -13.34 -6.30 -8.66
N TYR A 396 -13.91 -5.57 -9.62
CA TYR A 396 -15.20 -5.89 -10.26
C TYR A 396 -15.15 -7.17 -11.11
N SER A 397 -13.99 -7.47 -11.71
CA SER A 397 -13.74 -8.65 -12.52
C SER A 397 -13.11 -9.82 -11.74
N LEU A 398 -12.46 -9.55 -10.60
CA LEU A 398 -11.53 -10.43 -9.87
C LEU A 398 -10.26 -10.79 -10.66
N GLN A 399 -9.85 -9.91 -11.59
CA GLN A 399 -8.58 -10.00 -12.33
C GLN A 399 -7.44 -9.32 -11.55
N TYR A 400 -6.97 -9.97 -10.49
CA TYR A 400 -5.78 -9.56 -9.75
C TYR A 400 -4.50 -10.17 -10.35
N SER A 401 -3.37 -9.46 -10.28
CA SER A 401 -2.07 -9.99 -10.69
C SER A 401 -0.90 -9.26 -10.03
N THR A 402 0.23 -9.95 -9.85
CA THR A 402 1.49 -9.37 -9.35
C THR A 402 1.97 -8.22 -10.22
N LEU A 403 2.06 -8.47 -11.52
CA LEU A 403 2.47 -7.49 -12.51
C LEU A 403 1.53 -6.29 -12.50
N GLY A 404 0.21 -6.48 -12.36
CA GLY A 404 -0.76 -5.39 -12.22
C GLY A 404 -0.52 -4.55 -10.96
N ALA A 405 -0.36 -5.20 -9.79
CA ALA A 405 -0.10 -4.52 -8.53
C ALA A 405 1.22 -3.71 -8.55
N TRP A 406 2.28 -4.25 -9.18
CA TRP A 406 3.56 -3.56 -9.36
C TRP A 406 3.50 -2.46 -10.43
N LEU A 407 2.76 -2.66 -11.52
CA LEU A 407 2.58 -1.65 -12.58
C LEU A 407 1.83 -0.44 -12.03
N ASP A 408 0.72 -0.64 -11.32
CA ASP A 408 -0.02 0.42 -10.60
C ASP A 408 0.94 1.20 -9.68
N ALA A 409 1.53 0.50 -8.70
CA ALA A 409 2.50 1.03 -7.75
C ALA A 409 3.66 1.83 -8.37
N THR A 410 4.25 1.32 -9.44
CA THR A 410 5.38 1.93 -10.16
C THR A 410 4.93 3.13 -10.97
N PHE A 411 3.85 2.98 -11.75
CA PHE A 411 3.34 4.04 -12.60
C PHE A 411 2.83 5.18 -11.73
N ASP A 412 2.28 4.93 -10.55
CA ASP A 412 1.83 5.96 -9.62
C ASP A 412 2.94 6.92 -9.16
N ARG A 413 4.19 6.43 -9.07
CA ARG A 413 5.37 7.29 -8.84
C ARG A 413 5.89 7.92 -10.14
N ALA A 414 5.82 7.20 -11.26
CA ALA A 414 6.23 7.73 -12.56
C ALA A 414 5.34 8.89 -13.04
N LYS A 415 4.01 8.78 -12.91
CA LYS A 415 3.01 9.84 -13.14
C LYS A 415 3.41 11.10 -12.37
N GLU A 416 3.68 10.94 -11.07
CA GLU A 416 4.01 12.01 -10.13
C GLU A 416 5.31 12.72 -10.49
N TYR A 417 6.40 11.97 -10.71
CA TYR A 417 7.70 12.55 -11.03
C TYR A 417 7.74 13.17 -12.43
N ALA A 418 7.06 12.55 -13.41
CA ALA A 418 6.91 13.14 -14.74
C ALA A 418 6.13 14.46 -14.69
N TYR A 419 5.06 14.56 -13.89
CA TYR A 419 4.29 15.80 -13.78
C TYR A 419 5.08 16.91 -13.07
N TYR A 420 5.84 16.61 -12.01
CA TYR A 420 6.72 17.59 -11.38
C TYR A 420 7.83 18.07 -12.33
N ALA A 421 8.45 17.15 -13.09
CA ALA A 421 9.41 17.53 -14.13
C ALA A 421 8.76 18.37 -15.23
N GLY A 422 7.54 18.03 -15.65
CA GLY A 422 6.75 18.80 -16.63
C GLY A 422 6.44 20.22 -16.17
N LEU A 423 6.05 20.40 -14.90
CA LEU A 423 5.86 21.72 -14.29
C LEU A 423 7.15 22.55 -14.26
N ALA A 424 8.28 21.96 -13.88
CA ALA A 424 9.57 22.66 -13.84
C ALA A 424 10.10 23.00 -15.24
N LEU A 425 9.95 22.07 -16.20
CA LEU A 425 10.22 22.30 -17.63
C LEU A 425 9.32 23.39 -18.23
N GLY A 426 8.08 23.50 -17.76
CA GLY A 426 7.14 24.54 -18.17
C GLY A 426 7.51 25.91 -17.63
N ALA A 427 7.80 26.00 -16.32
CA ALA A 427 8.18 27.25 -15.65
C ALA A 427 9.43 27.88 -16.29
N ALA A 428 10.49 27.09 -16.50
CA ALA A 428 11.72 27.51 -17.16
C ALA A 428 11.55 27.90 -18.65
N ARG A 429 10.37 27.68 -19.25
CA ARG A 429 10.01 28.09 -20.61
C ARG A 429 8.95 29.19 -20.69
N ALA A 430 8.33 29.57 -19.57
CA ALA A 430 7.15 30.43 -19.57
C ALA A 430 7.45 31.87 -20.03
N ASP A 431 8.67 32.37 -19.77
CA ASP A 431 9.06 33.75 -20.04
C ASP A 431 9.92 33.87 -21.31
N GLY A 432 9.30 34.33 -22.39
CA GLY A 432 9.90 34.47 -23.73
C GLY A 432 10.91 35.61 -23.87
N GLY A 433 11.99 35.59 -23.10
CA GLY A 433 13.16 36.47 -23.29
C GLY A 433 13.82 36.99 -22.01
N SER A 434 13.21 36.80 -20.84
CA SER A 434 13.69 37.40 -19.58
C SER A 434 13.61 36.42 -18.40
N GLY A 435 14.55 35.47 -18.36
CA GLY A 435 14.86 34.66 -17.17
C GLY A 435 13.67 33.86 -16.59
N GLY A 436 13.27 32.79 -17.28
CA GLY A 436 12.13 31.94 -16.88
C GLY A 436 12.25 31.36 -15.47
N ASP A 437 11.09 31.21 -14.82
CA ASP A 437 10.95 30.88 -13.40
C ASP A 437 11.51 29.49 -13.02
N ASP A 438 12.76 29.41 -12.55
CA ASP A 438 13.34 28.13 -12.12
C ASP A 438 12.73 27.65 -10.79
N VAL A 439 12.02 26.53 -10.90
CA VAL A 439 11.39 25.81 -9.78
C VAL A 439 11.91 24.38 -9.62
N TRP A 440 13.00 23.98 -10.30
CA TRP A 440 13.56 22.62 -10.18
C TRP A 440 13.96 22.25 -8.75
N ALA A 441 14.46 23.21 -7.97
CA ALA A 441 14.73 23.01 -6.54
C ALA A 441 13.44 22.74 -5.73
N LEU A 442 12.32 23.35 -6.10
CA LEU A 442 11.01 23.11 -5.48
C LEU A 442 10.41 21.77 -5.92
N ALA A 443 10.58 21.40 -7.20
CA ALA A 443 10.13 20.12 -7.76
C ALA A 443 10.90 18.94 -7.15
N LEU A 444 12.22 19.07 -7.00
CA LEU A 444 13.06 18.11 -6.29
C LEU A 444 12.71 18.09 -4.79
N GLY A 445 12.60 19.25 -4.14
CA GLY A 445 12.17 19.34 -2.74
C GLY A 445 10.83 18.64 -2.46
N ALA A 446 9.86 18.77 -3.37
CA ALA A 446 8.57 18.08 -3.27
C ALA A 446 8.72 16.55 -3.42
N MET A 447 9.57 16.08 -4.35
CA MET A 447 9.91 14.66 -4.50
C MET A 447 10.57 14.09 -3.24
N VAL A 448 11.55 14.80 -2.67
CA VAL A 448 12.24 14.41 -1.43
C VAL A 448 11.25 14.32 -0.27
N LEU A 449 10.47 15.38 -0.05
CA LEU A 449 9.50 15.45 1.04
C LEU A 449 8.44 14.33 0.95
N GLN A 450 7.85 14.12 -0.22
CA GLN A 450 6.84 13.08 -0.41
C GLN A 450 7.44 11.68 -0.22
N THR A 451 8.67 11.45 -0.68
CA THR A 451 9.33 10.13 -0.58
C THR A 451 9.77 9.83 0.85
N CYS A 452 10.34 10.79 1.57
CA CYS A 452 10.63 10.65 3.00
C CYS A 452 9.36 10.39 3.83
N ARG A 453 8.25 11.06 3.49
CA ARG A 453 6.94 10.86 4.12
C ARG A 453 6.39 9.45 3.84
N HIS A 454 6.33 9.01 2.57
CA HIS A 454 5.91 7.64 2.26
C HIS A 454 6.79 6.58 2.97
N VAL A 455 8.10 6.79 3.08
CA VAL A 455 8.99 5.86 3.80
C VAL A 455 8.77 5.88 5.32
N VAL A 456 8.40 7.02 5.94
CA VAL A 456 7.86 7.06 7.31
C VAL A 456 6.61 6.19 7.43
N ASP A 457 5.69 6.34 6.48
CA ASP A 457 4.39 5.69 6.49
C ASP A 457 4.53 4.16 6.36
N PHE A 458 5.38 3.72 5.43
CA PHE A 458 5.72 2.31 5.22
C PHE A 458 6.50 1.72 6.40
N ALA A 459 7.59 2.36 6.84
CA ALA A 459 8.43 1.82 7.91
C ALA A 459 7.68 1.73 9.24
N PHE A 460 6.82 2.69 9.57
CA PHE A 460 5.97 2.60 10.77
C PHE A 460 4.97 1.45 10.67
N ASN A 461 4.25 1.31 9.54
CA ASN A 461 3.23 0.27 9.39
C ASN A 461 3.88 -1.13 9.41
N GLU A 462 4.98 -1.33 8.68
CA GLU A 462 5.75 -2.58 8.65
C GLU A 462 6.27 -2.96 10.05
N ALA A 463 6.83 -1.98 10.78
CA ALA A 463 7.33 -2.16 12.13
C ALA A 463 6.24 -2.47 13.18
N ASN A 464 4.95 -2.38 12.81
CA ASN A 464 3.82 -2.67 13.69
C ASN A 464 2.91 -3.80 13.19
N HIS A 465 3.12 -4.33 11.97
CA HIS A 465 2.24 -5.28 11.29
C HIS A 465 1.90 -6.51 12.14
N ASP A 466 2.93 -7.15 12.73
CA ASP A 466 2.77 -8.34 13.58
C ASP A 466 2.88 -8.01 15.08
N ALA A 467 2.85 -6.71 15.45
CA ALA A 467 3.31 -6.26 16.76
C ALA A 467 2.21 -6.34 17.82
N THR A 468 2.28 -7.36 18.67
CA THR A 468 1.42 -7.53 19.85
C THR A 468 1.67 -6.44 20.89
N GLY A 469 0.59 -5.93 21.51
CA GLY A 469 0.63 -4.88 22.51
C GLY A 469 -0.72 -4.19 22.70
N ASN A 470 -0.98 -3.74 23.93
CA ASN A 470 -2.28 -3.29 24.43
C ASN A 470 -2.95 -2.19 23.58
N THR A 471 -4.27 -2.10 23.69
CA THR A 471 -5.08 -0.98 23.20
C THR A 471 -4.65 0.33 23.88
N SER A 472 -4.44 1.39 23.10
CA SER A 472 -3.93 2.66 23.62
C SER A 472 -5.05 3.64 24.00
N PRO A 473 -4.84 4.55 24.97
CA PRO A 473 -5.79 5.64 25.26
C PRO A 473 -6.11 6.50 24.02
N THR A 474 -5.16 6.62 23.09
CA THR A 474 -5.35 7.32 21.81
C THR A 474 -6.35 6.63 20.87
N ALA A 475 -6.53 5.31 20.94
CA ALA A 475 -7.57 4.61 20.20
C ALA A 475 -8.97 4.93 20.76
N ALA A 476 -9.11 4.95 22.09
CA ALA A 476 -10.35 5.38 22.75
C ALA A 476 -10.69 6.86 22.47
N LEU A 477 -9.69 7.73 22.33
CA LEU A 477 -9.89 9.11 21.91
C LEU A 477 -10.33 9.21 20.44
N SER A 478 -9.76 8.41 19.54
CA SER A 478 -10.22 8.33 18.14
C SER A 478 -11.69 7.94 18.07
N GLY A 479 -12.09 6.83 18.71
CA GLY A 479 -13.47 6.36 18.69
C GLY A 479 -14.49 7.39 19.22
N ARG A 480 -14.08 8.27 20.15
CA ARG A 480 -14.92 9.41 20.58
C ARG A 480 -15.04 10.50 19.52
N LEU A 481 -13.95 10.86 18.84
CA LEU A 481 -13.97 11.82 17.72
C LEU A 481 -14.72 11.27 16.49
N ASP A 482 -14.60 9.97 16.23
CA ASP A 482 -15.19 9.28 15.08
C ASP A 482 -16.74 9.23 15.15
N SER A 483 -17.32 9.47 16.33
CA SER A 483 -18.77 9.71 16.49
C SER A 483 -19.27 10.98 15.78
N VAL A 484 -18.38 11.94 15.49
CA VAL A 484 -18.69 13.19 14.80
C VAL A 484 -18.20 13.10 13.36
N GLY A 485 -19.03 12.52 12.49
CA GLY A 485 -18.63 12.01 11.17
C GLY A 485 -17.97 13.00 10.19
N TRP A 486 -18.16 14.32 10.33
CA TRP A 486 -17.43 15.30 9.50
C TRP A 486 -15.94 15.40 9.89
N THR A 487 -15.60 15.15 11.17
CA THR A 487 -14.21 15.20 11.65
C THR A 487 -13.37 14.07 11.07
N VAL A 488 -13.99 12.93 10.71
CA VAL A 488 -13.34 11.81 10.02
C VAL A 488 -12.82 12.25 8.66
N TRP A 489 -13.64 12.98 7.89
CA TRP A 489 -13.24 13.50 6.57
C TRP A 489 -12.17 14.58 6.68
N VAL A 490 -12.29 15.52 7.61
CA VAL A 490 -11.24 16.52 7.85
C VAL A 490 -9.92 15.85 8.27
N ARG A 491 -9.96 14.82 9.12
CA ARG A 491 -8.76 14.04 9.49
C ARG A 491 -8.15 13.29 8.31
N ARG A 492 -8.97 12.71 7.40
CA ARG A 492 -8.48 12.13 6.14
C ARG A 492 -7.84 13.19 5.24
N MET A 493 -8.44 14.37 5.09
CA MET A 493 -7.93 15.44 4.22
C MET A 493 -6.65 16.10 4.75
N ILE A 494 -6.50 16.27 6.07
CA ILE A 494 -5.27 16.82 6.71
C ILE A 494 -4.03 15.96 6.39
N VAL A 495 -4.21 14.66 6.17
CA VAL A 495 -3.14 13.72 5.79
C VAL A 495 -2.70 13.92 4.32
N LEU A 496 -3.40 14.77 3.56
CA LEU A 496 -3.23 15.07 2.13
C LEU A 496 -3.08 13.79 1.26
N PRO A 497 -4.13 12.96 1.17
CA PRO A 497 -4.10 11.72 0.41
C PRO A 497 -3.96 11.96 -1.11
N ILE A 498 -3.69 10.88 -1.85
CA ILE A 498 -3.38 10.90 -3.28
C ILE A 498 -4.44 11.67 -4.09
N GLY A 499 -5.73 11.46 -3.83
CA GLY A 499 -6.82 12.14 -4.57
C GLY A 499 -6.89 13.64 -4.32
N GLU A 500 -6.85 14.07 -3.05
CA GLU A 500 -6.81 15.48 -2.65
C GLU A 500 -5.57 16.18 -3.22
N ARG A 501 -4.42 15.49 -3.20
CA ARG A 501 -3.15 15.99 -3.71
C ARG A 501 -3.17 16.16 -5.23
N TRP A 502 -3.66 15.18 -5.98
CA TRP A 502 -3.87 15.31 -7.43
C TRP A 502 -4.87 16.42 -7.78
N ALA A 503 -5.98 16.53 -7.04
CA ALA A 503 -6.97 17.59 -7.24
C ALA A 503 -6.38 18.98 -7.04
N MET A 504 -5.65 19.17 -5.93
CA MET A 504 -4.93 20.41 -5.62
C MET A 504 -3.90 20.76 -6.69
N ILE A 505 -3.05 19.81 -7.10
CA ILE A 505 -2.04 20.01 -8.15
C ILE A 505 -2.70 20.37 -9.48
N ALA A 506 -3.75 19.64 -9.89
CA ALA A 506 -4.44 19.87 -11.15
C ALA A 506 -5.09 21.26 -11.22
N VAL A 507 -5.82 21.66 -10.17
CA VAL A 507 -6.47 22.97 -10.08
C VAL A 507 -5.42 24.08 -10.03
N LEU A 508 -4.41 23.98 -9.16
CA LEU A 508 -3.37 25.01 -9.04
C LEU A 508 -2.53 25.13 -10.31
N THR A 509 -2.26 24.05 -11.04
CA THR A 509 -1.62 24.13 -12.36
C THR A 509 -2.49 24.91 -13.34
N ALA A 510 -3.77 24.56 -13.43
CA ALA A 510 -4.70 25.21 -14.37
C ALA A 510 -4.98 26.68 -14.04
N VAL A 511 -4.97 27.09 -12.76
CA VAL A 511 -5.37 28.45 -12.33
C VAL A 511 -4.23 29.34 -11.82
N THR A 512 -3.06 28.82 -11.43
CA THR A 512 -1.93 29.59 -10.87
C THR A 512 -0.64 29.42 -11.69
N THR A 513 0.54 29.42 -11.06
CA THR A 513 1.85 29.15 -11.68
C THR A 513 2.46 27.87 -11.10
N PRO A 514 3.47 27.27 -11.76
CA PRO A 514 4.22 26.13 -11.21
C PRO A 514 4.82 26.42 -9.83
N ARG A 515 5.40 27.62 -9.60
CA ARG A 515 5.96 28.02 -8.29
C ARG A 515 4.91 28.04 -7.18
N ILE A 516 3.73 28.61 -7.43
CA ILE A 516 2.61 28.60 -6.46
C ILE A 516 2.14 27.17 -6.20
N THR A 517 2.01 26.36 -7.25
CA THR A 517 1.64 24.94 -7.16
C THR A 517 2.61 24.16 -6.27
N PHE A 518 3.92 24.36 -6.45
CA PHE A 518 4.95 23.73 -5.62
C PHE A 518 5.01 24.27 -4.19
N TYR A 519 4.83 25.57 -3.94
CA TYR A 519 4.79 26.10 -2.58
C TYR A 519 3.62 25.54 -1.77
N VAL A 520 2.40 25.51 -2.35
CA VAL A 520 1.22 24.94 -1.65
C VAL A 520 1.40 23.43 -1.44
N LEU A 521 1.95 22.71 -2.42
CA LEU A 521 2.28 21.29 -2.29
C LEU A 521 3.32 21.03 -1.17
N LEU A 522 4.42 21.78 -1.14
CA LEU A 522 5.46 21.66 -0.11
C LEU A 522 4.91 21.93 1.28
N ILE A 523 4.15 23.02 1.46
CA ILE A 523 3.55 23.39 2.75
C ILE A 523 2.53 22.33 3.18
N GLY A 524 1.64 21.90 2.28
CA GLY A 524 0.63 20.88 2.55
C GLY A 524 1.24 19.54 2.94
N CYS A 525 2.21 19.06 2.15
CA CYS A 525 2.91 17.81 2.44
C CYS A 525 3.77 17.89 3.72
N ALA A 526 4.36 19.05 4.03
CA ALA A 526 5.14 19.23 5.26
C ALA A 526 4.26 19.21 6.51
N LEU A 527 3.13 19.94 6.49
CA LEU A 527 2.14 19.91 7.57
C LEU A 527 1.59 18.50 7.78
N ALA A 528 1.23 17.81 6.69
CA ALA A 528 0.75 16.42 6.74
C ALA A 528 1.81 15.46 7.28
N ALA A 529 3.07 15.56 6.82
CA ALA A 529 4.18 14.75 7.31
C ALA A 529 4.49 14.99 8.79
N CYS A 530 4.47 16.24 9.26
CA CYS A 530 4.63 16.57 10.67
C CYS A 530 3.50 15.98 11.51
N TYR A 531 2.24 16.11 11.06
CA TYR A 531 1.07 15.55 11.74
C TYR A 531 1.13 14.01 11.85
N THR A 532 1.37 13.31 10.74
CA THR A 532 1.43 11.84 10.73
C THR A 532 2.64 11.32 11.51
N THR A 533 3.82 11.92 11.33
CA THR A 533 5.06 11.50 12.02
C THR A 533 4.95 11.72 13.52
N ALA A 534 4.45 12.87 13.98
CA ALA A 534 4.24 13.12 15.41
C ALA A 534 3.25 12.10 16.01
N GLY A 535 2.14 11.80 15.32
CA GLY A 535 1.19 10.77 15.73
C GLY A 535 1.76 9.34 15.72
N ARG A 536 2.69 9.02 14.80
CA ARG A 536 3.42 7.75 14.72
C ARG A 536 4.48 7.62 15.83
N VAL A 537 5.21 8.69 16.14
CA VAL A 537 6.17 8.76 17.27
C VAL A 537 5.44 8.65 18.62
N LEU A 538 4.37 9.41 18.83
CA LEU A 538 3.58 9.35 20.06
C LEU A 538 3.00 7.95 20.31
N ARG A 539 2.45 7.30 19.26
CA ARG A 539 2.00 5.89 19.35
C ARG A 539 3.15 4.93 19.68
N SER A 540 4.34 5.15 19.11
CA SER A 540 5.53 4.32 19.33
C SER A 540 6.10 4.42 20.74
N LEU A 541 6.00 5.59 21.37
CA LEU A 541 6.45 5.81 22.75
C LEU A 541 5.42 5.40 23.81
N THR A 542 4.12 5.44 23.47
CA THR A 542 3.03 5.09 24.39
C THR A 542 2.62 3.62 24.34
N ARG A 543 2.72 2.94 23.19
CA ARG A 543 2.38 1.51 23.04
C ARG A 543 3.62 0.65 23.33
N ARG A 544 3.57 -0.18 24.38
CA ARG A 544 4.57 -1.24 24.63
C ARG A 544 4.38 -2.41 23.65
N ALA A 545 4.62 -2.17 22.37
CA ALA A 545 4.53 -3.17 21.31
C ALA A 545 5.85 -3.96 21.18
N LYS A 546 5.80 -5.29 21.14
CA LYS A 546 6.98 -6.13 20.92
C LYS A 546 7.12 -6.43 19.42
N ARG A 547 8.24 -5.99 18.80
CA ARG A 547 8.49 -6.23 17.37
C ARG A 547 9.05 -7.61 17.08
N THR A 548 8.64 -8.19 15.96
CA THR A 548 9.10 -9.47 15.44
C THR A 548 10.48 -9.35 14.77
N ASP A 549 11.17 -10.48 14.60
CA ASP A 549 12.39 -10.54 13.80
C ASP A 549 12.12 -10.26 12.32
N ARG A 550 10.93 -10.61 11.81
CA ARG A 550 10.47 -10.25 10.45
C ARG A 550 10.45 -8.73 10.25
N ALA A 551 9.79 -8.00 11.16
CA ALA A 551 9.75 -6.54 11.13
C ALA A 551 11.14 -5.89 11.25
N ALA A 552 12.00 -6.43 12.12
CA ALA A 552 13.38 -5.94 12.26
C ALA A 552 14.24 -6.21 11.01
N HIS A 553 13.99 -7.30 10.28
CA HIS A 553 14.65 -7.59 9.00
C HIS A 553 14.18 -6.62 7.90
N ALA A 554 12.85 -6.46 7.76
CA ALA A 554 12.26 -5.55 6.78
C ALA A 554 12.74 -4.09 6.97
N LEU A 555 12.86 -3.60 8.21
CA LEU A 555 13.45 -2.28 8.49
C LEU A 555 14.93 -2.19 8.08
N ALA A 556 15.71 -3.27 8.27
CA ALA A 556 17.12 -3.30 7.88
C ALA A 556 17.31 -3.40 6.34
N GLU A 557 16.34 -3.98 5.63
CA GLU A 557 16.32 -3.99 4.16
C GLU A 557 15.89 -2.63 3.60
N LEU A 558 14.85 -2.01 4.16
CA LEU A 558 14.43 -0.64 3.83
C LEU A 558 15.54 0.40 4.07
N ALA A 559 16.48 0.13 4.98
CA ALA A 559 17.61 1.00 5.24
C ALA A 559 18.55 1.18 4.02
N ASP A 560 18.61 0.24 3.07
CA ASP A 560 19.44 0.31 1.84
C ASP A 560 20.95 0.53 2.11
N SER A 561 21.45 0.03 3.26
CA SER A 561 22.82 0.28 3.72
C SER A 561 23.86 -0.47 2.88
N GLY A 562 24.90 0.26 2.47
CA GLY A 562 25.94 -0.19 1.56
C GLY A 562 27.19 -0.77 2.23
N PRO A 563 28.28 -0.95 1.45
CA PRO A 563 29.54 -1.51 1.95
C PRO A 563 30.19 -0.72 3.12
N PRO A 564 30.24 0.64 3.13
CA PRO A 564 30.76 1.39 4.26
C PRO A 564 30.01 1.13 5.58
N ALA A 565 28.68 1.22 5.58
CA ALA A 565 27.86 0.95 6.75
C ALA A 565 27.96 -0.53 7.18
N GLU A 566 27.98 -1.47 6.22
CA GLU A 566 28.22 -2.90 6.47
C GLU A 566 29.56 -3.17 7.17
N LEU A 567 30.63 -2.44 6.83
CA LEU A 567 31.94 -2.61 7.43
C LEU A 567 31.95 -2.10 8.88
N VAL A 568 31.37 -0.94 9.13
CA VAL A 568 31.25 -0.38 10.48
C VAL A 568 30.32 -1.24 11.36
N ALA A 569 29.20 -1.73 10.83
CA ALA A 569 28.27 -2.64 11.53
C ALA A 569 28.92 -3.99 11.92
N LYS A 570 30.00 -4.41 11.26
CA LYS A 570 30.78 -5.61 11.62
C LYS A 570 31.74 -5.36 12.79
N ALA A 571 32.24 -4.13 12.93
CA ALA A 571 33.17 -3.71 13.98
C ALA A 571 32.46 -3.11 15.22
N ALA A 572 31.26 -2.55 15.05
CA ALA A 572 30.50 -1.91 16.11
C ALA A 572 29.97 -2.91 17.16
N PRO A 573 29.87 -2.51 18.44
CA PRO A 573 29.38 -3.38 19.50
C PRO A 573 27.87 -3.63 19.35
N ARG A 574 27.48 -4.90 19.12
CA ARG A 574 26.09 -5.35 18.91
C ARG A 574 25.19 -5.30 20.16
N LYS A 575 25.44 -4.39 21.10
CA LYS A 575 24.66 -4.25 22.33
C LYS A 575 23.34 -3.54 22.00
N ALA A 576 22.24 -4.29 22.00
CA ALA A 576 20.91 -3.75 21.80
C ALA A 576 20.61 -2.58 22.76
N SER A 577 20.19 -1.45 22.21
CA SER A 577 19.85 -0.23 22.93
C SER A 577 18.67 0.43 22.24
N SER A 578 17.58 0.67 22.99
CA SER A 578 16.26 1.06 22.48
C SER A 578 16.20 2.38 21.69
N TYR A 579 17.28 3.18 21.72
CA TYR A 579 17.35 4.49 21.08
C TYR A 579 18.67 4.76 20.34
N LEU A 580 19.66 3.85 20.41
CA LEU A 580 20.96 4.09 19.76
C LEU A 580 20.82 4.18 18.24
N ALA A 581 20.05 3.27 17.64
CA ALA A 581 19.84 3.24 16.19
C ALA A 581 19.22 4.54 15.63
N PRO A 582 18.03 5.00 16.10
CA PRO A 582 17.46 6.25 15.62
C PRO A 582 18.28 7.49 16.01
N LEU A 583 18.98 7.49 17.16
CA LEU A 583 19.84 8.62 17.55
C LEU A 583 21.08 8.73 16.64
N SER A 584 21.78 7.63 16.36
CA SER A 584 22.92 7.63 15.44
C SER A 584 22.50 7.97 14.01
N ALA A 585 21.35 7.47 13.54
CA ALA A 585 20.79 7.87 12.25
C ALA A 585 20.45 9.36 12.19
N ALA A 586 19.83 9.92 13.23
CA ALA A 586 19.48 11.35 13.28
C ALA A 586 20.72 12.26 13.37
N LEU A 587 21.72 11.89 14.18
CA LEU A 587 22.99 12.63 14.28
C LEU A 587 23.77 12.58 12.96
N GLY A 588 23.82 11.43 12.29
CA GLY A 588 24.46 11.30 10.98
C GLY A 588 23.76 12.13 9.90
N ALA A 589 22.42 12.09 9.86
CA ALA A 589 21.61 12.90 8.96
C ALA A 589 21.81 14.40 9.21
N ALA A 590 21.75 14.84 10.47
CA ALA A 590 21.99 16.23 10.84
C ALA A 590 23.42 16.69 10.48
N ALA A 591 24.43 15.86 10.73
CA ALA A 591 25.82 16.19 10.42
C ALA A 591 26.08 16.36 8.91
N VAL A 592 25.55 15.47 8.06
CA VAL A 592 25.74 15.60 6.60
C VAL A 592 24.89 16.73 6.02
N LEU A 593 23.65 16.91 6.45
CA LEU A 593 22.79 18.00 5.95
C LEU A 593 23.31 19.38 6.37
N ALA A 594 23.61 19.59 7.66
CA ALA A 594 24.15 20.86 8.14
C ALA A 594 25.56 21.14 7.61
N GLY A 595 26.43 20.12 7.55
CA GLY A 595 27.77 20.23 6.97
C GLY A 595 27.79 20.47 5.46
N THR A 596 26.73 20.09 4.74
CA THR A 596 26.52 20.45 3.32
C THR A 596 25.97 21.87 3.18
N ALA A 597 25.01 22.27 4.01
CA ALA A 597 24.37 23.59 3.94
C ALA A 597 25.24 24.75 4.48
N ALA A 598 26.23 24.46 5.32
CA ALA A 598 27.12 25.46 5.93
C ALA A 598 28.51 25.55 5.27
N ALA A 599 28.74 24.86 4.16
CA ALA A 599 30.02 24.82 3.47
C ALA A 599 29.89 25.32 2.01
N ASP A 600 30.94 26.00 1.54
CA ASP A 600 31.01 26.48 0.16
C ASP A 600 30.97 25.33 -0.85
N PHE A 601 30.37 25.56 -2.03
CA PHE A 601 30.34 24.58 -3.09
C PHE A 601 31.76 24.24 -3.57
N GLY A 602 32.06 22.94 -3.71
CA GLY A 602 33.42 22.45 -3.98
C GLY A 602 34.29 22.18 -2.73
N SER A 603 33.82 22.52 -1.54
CA SER A 603 34.52 22.22 -0.28
C SER A 603 34.63 20.71 -0.02
N TRP A 604 35.66 20.32 0.74
CA TRP A 604 35.83 18.94 1.26
C TRP A 604 35.06 18.68 2.56
N VAL A 605 34.49 19.71 3.20
CA VAL A 605 33.70 19.57 4.45
C VAL A 605 32.49 18.63 4.25
N PRO A 606 31.66 18.75 3.18
CA PRO A 606 30.56 17.81 2.93
C PRO A 606 31.03 16.35 2.78
N VAL A 607 32.23 16.12 2.23
CA VAL A 607 32.81 14.77 2.10
C VAL A 607 33.15 14.18 3.47
N GLY A 608 33.78 14.98 4.35
CA GLY A 608 34.06 14.58 5.73
C GLY A 608 32.78 14.27 6.52
N CYS A 609 31.75 15.11 6.34
CA CYS A 609 30.44 14.89 6.96
C CYS A 609 29.71 13.66 6.39
N ALA A 610 29.86 13.35 5.09
CA ALA A 610 29.32 12.14 4.48
C ALA A 610 30.02 10.86 4.98
N VAL A 611 31.33 10.90 5.24
CA VAL A 611 32.07 9.80 5.87
C VAL A 611 31.62 9.60 7.33
N LEU A 612 31.43 10.69 8.09
CA LEU A 612 30.87 10.62 9.45
C LEU A 612 29.44 10.03 9.45
N TYR A 613 28.61 10.43 8.49
CA TYR A 613 27.28 9.86 8.28
C TYR A 613 27.33 8.37 7.96
N ALA A 614 28.25 7.90 7.10
CA ALA A 614 28.43 6.48 6.81
C ALA A 614 28.82 5.66 8.06
N VAL A 615 29.68 6.23 8.94
CA VAL A 615 30.02 5.61 10.23
C VAL A 615 28.81 5.55 11.15
N LEU A 616 28.07 6.65 11.31
CA LEU A 616 26.90 6.70 12.19
C LEU A 616 25.74 5.84 11.67
N ALA A 617 25.59 5.70 10.35
CA ALA A 617 24.65 4.77 9.72
C ALA A 617 25.03 3.30 10.03
N GLY A 618 26.31 2.95 9.88
CA GLY A 618 26.81 1.62 10.25
C GLY A 618 26.66 1.28 11.74
N VAL A 619 26.80 2.27 12.63
CA VAL A 619 26.46 2.12 14.05
C VAL A 619 24.96 1.90 14.24
N ALA A 620 24.12 2.63 13.51
CA ALA A 620 22.66 2.51 13.63
C ALA A 620 22.12 1.13 13.20
N VAL A 621 22.72 0.49 12.19
CA VAL A 621 22.32 -0.85 11.71
C VAL A 621 23.14 -2.01 12.31
N ALA A 622 24.00 -1.73 13.31
CA ALA A 622 24.84 -2.74 13.97
C ALA A 622 24.08 -3.77 14.83
N ALA A 623 22.81 -3.48 15.17
CA ALA A 623 21.93 -4.34 15.96
C ALA A 623 20.54 -4.43 15.32
N PRO A 624 19.76 -5.50 15.55
CA PRO A 624 18.42 -5.66 14.99
C PRO A 624 17.47 -4.52 15.42
N LEU A 625 16.79 -3.91 14.43
CA LEU A 625 15.94 -2.73 14.59
C LEU A 625 14.61 -3.04 15.31
N LYS A 626 14.67 -3.25 16.63
CA LYS A 626 13.56 -3.64 17.50
C LYS A 626 13.14 -2.58 18.53
N GLY A 627 13.92 -1.52 18.73
CA GLY A 627 13.60 -0.41 19.63
C GLY A 627 12.39 0.41 19.15
N PRO A 628 11.67 1.10 20.05
CA PRO A 628 10.37 1.73 19.75
C PRO A 628 10.43 2.73 18.58
N LEU A 629 11.55 3.45 18.41
CA LEU A 629 11.74 4.46 17.37
C LEU A 629 12.58 4.01 16.17
N ASP A 630 13.04 2.75 16.12
CA ASP A 630 13.97 2.26 15.10
C ASP A 630 13.40 2.29 13.66
N TRP A 631 12.08 2.38 13.51
CA TRP A 631 11.42 2.60 12.21
C TRP A 631 11.72 3.98 11.59
N LEU A 632 12.27 4.93 12.37
CA LEU A 632 12.77 6.20 11.85
C LEU A 632 14.11 6.06 11.12
N VAL A 633 14.84 4.93 11.25
CA VAL A 633 16.17 4.78 10.64
C VAL A 633 16.12 4.86 9.10
N PRO A 634 15.26 4.10 8.38
CA PRO A 634 15.13 4.25 6.92
C PRO A 634 14.76 5.67 6.43
N PRO A 635 13.70 6.36 6.95
CA PRO A 635 13.37 7.70 6.48
C PRO A 635 14.41 8.76 6.85
N LEU A 636 15.12 8.63 7.98
CA LEU A 636 16.26 9.50 8.30
C LEU A 636 17.39 9.35 7.27
N PHE A 637 17.68 8.13 6.82
CA PHE A 637 18.66 7.89 5.77
C PHE A 637 18.20 8.44 4.40
N ARG A 638 16.90 8.37 4.07
CA ARG A 638 16.36 9.05 2.87
C ARG A 638 16.52 10.56 2.95
N ALA A 639 16.17 11.17 4.09
CA ALA A 639 16.25 12.61 4.29
C ALA A 639 17.69 13.12 4.18
N ALA A 640 18.66 12.37 4.73
CA ALA A 640 20.08 12.66 4.61
C ALA A 640 20.59 12.59 3.16
N GLU A 641 20.39 11.44 2.50
CA GLU A 641 20.86 11.21 1.13
C GLU A 641 20.27 12.23 0.15
N TYR A 642 18.95 12.36 0.14
CA TYR A 642 18.24 13.22 -0.82
C TYR A 642 18.37 14.70 -0.51
N GLY A 643 18.44 15.07 0.77
CA GLY A 643 18.70 16.45 1.19
C GLY A 643 20.10 16.91 0.78
N THR A 644 21.13 16.09 0.98
CA THR A 644 22.50 16.43 0.53
C THR A 644 22.60 16.53 -1.00
N ILE A 645 21.93 15.65 -1.75
CA ILE A 645 21.86 15.77 -3.21
C ILE A 645 21.17 17.08 -3.65
N LEU A 646 20.04 17.44 -3.03
CA LEU A 646 19.32 18.68 -3.31
C LEU A 646 20.15 19.93 -2.97
N ILE A 647 20.78 19.99 -1.80
CA ILE A 647 21.58 21.14 -1.36
C ILE A 647 22.77 21.35 -2.32
N LEU A 648 23.54 20.30 -2.62
CA LEU A 648 24.68 20.41 -3.56
C LEU A 648 24.25 20.81 -4.97
N ALA A 649 23.10 20.30 -5.45
CA ALA A 649 22.60 20.64 -6.77
C ALA A 649 22.07 22.09 -6.86
N ALA A 650 21.54 22.63 -5.76
CA ALA A 650 21.15 24.03 -5.66
C ALA A 650 22.40 24.95 -5.58
N TYR A 651 23.35 24.63 -4.68
CA TYR A 651 24.57 25.43 -4.48
C TYR A 651 25.58 25.35 -5.64
N ALA A 652 25.40 24.42 -6.57
CA ALA A 652 26.21 24.36 -7.78
C ALA A 652 25.97 25.56 -8.71
N GLU A 653 24.76 26.12 -8.74
CA GLU A 653 24.28 27.17 -9.67
C GLU A 653 24.50 26.90 -11.18
N VAL A 654 25.01 25.71 -11.54
CA VAL A 654 25.22 25.25 -12.92
C VAL A 654 23.91 24.79 -13.55
N ASN A 655 23.57 25.38 -14.70
CA ASN A 655 22.47 24.95 -15.56
C ASN A 655 22.47 23.43 -15.77
N GLY A 656 21.35 22.78 -15.40
CA GLY A 656 21.19 21.32 -15.50
C GLY A 656 21.54 20.52 -14.25
N ALA A 657 22.21 21.09 -13.23
CA ALA A 657 22.56 20.36 -12.00
C ALA A 657 21.32 19.89 -11.23
N LEU A 658 20.32 20.77 -11.04
CA LEU A 658 19.04 20.41 -10.41
C LEU A 658 18.23 19.37 -11.21
N PRO A 659 18.06 19.48 -12.55
CA PRO A 659 17.51 18.40 -13.37
C PRO A 659 18.25 17.06 -13.26
N ALA A 660 19.58 17.07 -13.22
CA ALA A 660 20.38 15.85 -13.08
C ALA A 660 20.21 15.20 -11.69
N ALA A 661 20.16 16.03 -10.63
CA ALA A 661 19.83 15.62 -9.28
C ALA A 661 18.39 15.07 -9.15
N PHE A 662 17.43 15.67 -9.86
CA PHE A 662 16.06 15.17 -9.95
C PHE A 662 16.02 13.77 -10.60
N GLY A 663 16.76 13.56 -11.69
CA GLY A 663 16.92 12.23 -12.30
C GLY A 663 17.55 11.21 -11.36
N LEU A 664 18.60 11.61 -10.61
CA LEU A 664 19.28 10.75 -9.63
C LEU A 664 18.35 10.35 -8.48
N VAL A 665 17.68 11.31 -7.86
CA VAL A 665 16.77 11.03 -6.73
C VAL A 665 15.54 10.24 -7.19
N ALA A 666 15.01 10.47 -8.40
CA ALA A 666 13.93 9.65 -8.95
C ALA A 666 14.35 8.18 -9.14
N ALA A 667 15.57 7.93 -9.64
CA ALA A 667 16.11 6.58 -9.84
C ALA A 667 16.34 5.84 -8.50
N VAL A 668 16.89 6.52 -7.50
CA VAL A 668 17.13 5.95 -6.16
C VAL A 668 15.81 5.78 -5.39
N ALA A 669 14.87 6.72 -5.52
CA ALA A 669 13.54 6.60 -4.92
C ALA A 669 12.78 5.40 -5.49
N TYR A 670 12.84 5.17 -6.81
CA TYR A 670 12.23 4.01 -7.44
C TYR A 670 12.74 2.67 -6.86
N HIS A 671 14.05 2.53 -6.65
CA HIS A 671 14.65 1.37 -5.94
C HIS A 671 14.05 1.15 -4.54
N HIS A 672 13.81 2.23 -3.80
CA HIS A 672 13.21 2.15 -2.46
C HIS A 672 11.71 1.83 -2.48
N TYR A 673 10.95 2.34 -3.45
CA TYR A 673 9.55 1.90 -3.62
C TYR A 673 9.48 0.43 -4.04
N ASP A 674 10.29 0.00 -5.01
CA ASP A 674 10.34 -1.41 -5.42
C ASP A 674 10.68 -2.33 -4.24
N THR A 675 11.62 -1.92 -3.38
CA THR A 675 11.93 -2.59 -2.10
C THR A 675 10.70 -2.67 -1.18
N VAL A 676 9.97 -1.57 -0.98
CA VAL A 676 8.73 -1.55 -0.19
C VAL A 676 7.67 -2.51 -0.75
N TYR A 677 7.46 -2.50 -2.07
CA TYR A 677 6.40 -3.30 -2.70
C TYR A 677 6.71 -4.80 -2.71
N ARG A 678 8.00 -5.21 -2.77
CA ARG A 678 8.39 -6.62 -2.57
C ARG A 678 8.22 -7.07 -1.12
N ILE A 679 8.62 -6.25 -0.15
CA ILE A 679 8.45 -6.56 1.29
C ILE A 679 6.96 -6.72 1.62
N ARG A 680 6.11 -5.78 1.15
CA ARG A 680 4.64 -5.86 1.26
C ARG A 680 4.07 -7.06 0.50
N GLY A 681 4.66 -7.42 -0.64
CA GLY A 681 4.34 -8.61 -1.42
C GLY A 681 4.69 -9.94 -0.74
N GLY A 682 5.36 -9.92 0.41
CA GLY A 682 5.85 -11.11 1.11
C GLY A 682 7.07 -11.76 0.43
N THR A 683 7.70 -11.11 -0.54
CA THR A 683 8.79 -11.69 -1.37
C THR A 683 10.20 -11.29 -0.94
N GLY A 684 10.32 -10.47 0.12
CA GLY A 684 11.61 -9.97 0.63
C GLY A 684 12.04 -8.67 -0.05
N ALA A 685 13.33 -8.38 -0.08
CA ALA A 685 13.90 -7.19 -0.73
C ALA A 685 14.73 -7.52 -1.99
N PRO A 686 15.09 -6.52 -2.82
CA PRO A 686 15.98 -6.72 -3.96
C PRO A 686 17.33 -7.35 -3.55
N PRO A 687 17.98 -8.14 -4.43
CA PRO A 687 19.17 -8.88 -4.08
C PRO A 687 20.29 -7.97 -3.53
N ARG A 688 20.90 -8.32 -2.38
CA ARG A 688 21.97 -7.52 -1.74
C ARG A 688 23.18 -7.21 -2.65
N ARG A 689 23.35 -7.94 -3.76
CA ARG A 689 24.34 -7.63 -4.81
C ARG A 689 24.00 -6.33 -5.56
N LEU A 690 22.72 -6.03 -5.80
CA LEU A 690 22.25 -4.78 -6.37
C LEU A 690 22.59 -3.61 -5.45
N VAL A 691 22.14 -3.65 -4.18
CA VAL A 691 22.40 -2.60 -3.16
C VAL A 691 23.89 -2.24 -3.08
N ARG A 692 24.77 -3.26 -3.04
CA ARG A 692 26.23 -3.05 -3.04
C ARG A 692 26.77 -2.47 -4.35
N ALA A 693 26.22 -2.87 -5.50
CA ALA A 693 26.62 -2.32 -6.80
C ALA A 693 26.18 -0.87 -7.00
N ILE A 694 25.01 -0.47 -6.45
CA ILE A 694 24.56 0.92 -6.37
C ILE A 694 25.03 1.63 -5.09
N GLY A 695 26.07 1.13 -4.42
CA GLY A 695 26.78 1.76 -3.30
C GLY A 695 26.06 1.87 -1.94
N GLY A 696 24.75 1.64 -1.88
CA GLY A 696 23.91 1.96 -0.72
C GLY A 696 23.76 3.47 -0.45
N HIS A 697 22.87 3.84 0.46
CA HIS A 697 22.54 5.26 0.73
C HIS A 697 23.75 6.11 1.13
N GLU A 698 24.63 5.56 1.97
CA GLU A 698 25.80 6.27 2.47
C GLU A 698 26.94 6.30 1.45
N GLY A 699 27.12 5.22 0.67
CA GLY A 699 28.10 5.17 -0.42
C GLY A 699 27.77 6.16 -1.54
N ARG A 700 26.50 6.26 -1.94
CA ARG A 700 26.05 7.28 -2.91
C ARG A 700 26.22 8.69 -2.38
N THR A 701 25.92 8.93 -1.10
CA THR A 701 26.14 10.25 -0.45
C THR A 701 27.62 10.65 -0.47
N VAL A 702 28.54 9.72 -0.20
CA VAL A 702 30.00 9.96 -0.32
C VAL A 702 30.43 10.20 -1.77
N VAL A 703 29.89 9.45 -2.74
CA VAL A 703 30.20 9.65 -4.17
C VAL A 703 29.72 11.02 -4.67
N VAL A 704 28.51 11.46 -4.32
CA VAL A 704 27.99 12.77 -4.75
C VAL A 704 28.74 13.93 -4.11
N THR A 705 29.04 13.86 -2.80
CA THR A 705 29.83 14.89 -2.12
C THR A 705 31.26 14.97 -2.66
N ALA A 706 31.90 13.82 -2.93
CA ALA A 706 33.22 13.78 -3.55
C ALA A 706 33.20 14.29 -5.02
N ALA A 707 32.13 14.00 -5.77
CA ALA A 707 31.97 14.53 -7.13
C ALA A 707 31.82 16.06 -7.15
N ALA A 708 31.08 16.64 -6.18
CA ALA A 708 31.04 18.10 -6.02
C ALA A 708 32.42 18.67 -5.70
N ALA A 709 33.12 18.13 -4.69
CA ALA A 709 34.45 18.58 -4.30
C ALA A 709 35.48 18.51 -5.45
N LEU A 710 35.52 17.39 -6.19
CA LEU A 710 36.50 17.15 -7.26
C LEU A 710 36.19 17.86 -8.58
N LEU A 711 34.91 18.09 -8.91
CA LEU A 711 34.49 18.54 -10.24
C LEU A 711 33.93 19.96 -10.30
N HIS A 712 33.86 20.70 -9.18
CA HIS A 712 33.35 22.08 -9.17
C HIS A 712 34.13 23.04 -10.09
N HIS A 713 35.44 22.84 -10.29
CA HIS A 713 36.24 23.61 -11.25
C HIS A 713 35.88 23.34 -12.74
N GLN A 714 35.11 22.28 -13.03
CA GLN A 714 34.71 21.91 -14.38
C GLN A 714 33.26 22.34 -14.63
N ASN A 715 33.06 23.27 -15.56
CA ASN A 715 31.79 23.98 -15.81
C ASN A 715 30.52 23.10 -16.01
N GLN A 716 30.68 21.80 -16.31
CA GLN A 716 29.59 20.82 -16.34
C GLN A 716 29.93 19.49 -15.62
N GLY A 717 31.10 19.38 -14.98
CA GLY A 717 31.62 18.10 -14.46
C GLY A 717 30.70 17.46 -13.42
N PHE A 718 30.20 18.26 -12.47
CA PHE A 718 29.24 17.79 -11.46
C PHE A 718 27.90 17.37 -12.08
N THR A 719 27.35 18.15 -13.02
CA THR A 719 26.11 17.83 -13.76
C THR A 719 26.24 16.52 -14.55
N ILE A 720 27.38 16.31 -15.21
CA ILE A 720 27.69 15.07 -15.95
C ILE A 720 27.80 13.89 -14.97
N ALA A 721 28.48 14.05 -13.83
CA ALA A 721 28.60 13.00 -12.82
C ALA A 721 27.23 12.59 -12.22
N LEU A 722 26.38 13.57 -11.88
CA LEU A 722 25.00 13.31 -11.43
C LEU A 722 24.19 12.57 -12.50
N THR A 723 24.28 13.01 -13.76
CA THR A 723 23.55 12.40 -14.89
C THR A 723 24.01 10.96 -15.16
N ALA A 724 25.32 10.71 -15.13
CA ALA A 724 25.89 9.38 -15.31
C ALA A 724 25.50 8.44 -14.16
N LEU A 725 25.56 8.92 -12.91
CA LEU A 725 25.15 8.15 -11.74
C LEU A 725 23.65 7.82 -11.78
N ALA A 726 22.80 8.78 -12.16
CA ALA A 726 21.37 8.58 -12.37
C ALA A 726 21.09 7.50 -13.42
N ALA A 727 21.75 7.58 -14.59
CA ALA A 727 21.57 6.63 -15.68
C ALA A 727 22.02 5.21 -15.30
N VAL A 728 23.17 5.07 -14.63
CA VAL A 728 23.70 3.76 -14.19
C VAL A 728 22.80 3.13 -13.13
N ILE A 729 22.35 3.90 -12.13
CA ILE A 729 21.45 3.38 -11.08
C ILE A 729 20.08 3.02 -11.67
N ALA A 730 19.48 3.90 -12.49
CA ALA A 730 18.21 3.65 -13.14
C ALA A 730 18.27 2.36 -13.98
N LEU A 731 19.31 2.19 -14.80
CA LEU A 731 19.49 1.00 -15.63
C LEU A 731 19.65 -0.27 -14.78
N ALA A 732 20.47 -0.25 -13.72
CA ALA A 732 20.69 -1.40 -12.85
C ALA A 732 19.42 -1.83 -12.11
N VAL A 733 18.67 -0.86 -11.56
CA VAL A 733 17.45 -1.08 -10.77
C VAL A 733 16.29 -1.50 -11.67
N LEU A 734 16.07 -0.82 -12.81
CA LEU A 734 15.00 -1.18 -13.75
C LEU A 734 15.23 -2.57 -14.36
N ILE A 735 16.46 -2.94 -14.72
CA ILE A 735 16.75 -4.28 -15.24
C ILE A 735 16.45 -5.35 -14.19
N GLU A 736 16.79 -5.14 -12.92
CA GLU A 736 16.54 -6.13 -11.87
C GLU A 736 15.04 -6.18 -11.49
N SER A 737 14.37 -5.05 -11.33
CA SER A 737 12.93 -4.98 -11.05
C SER A 737 12.09 -5.58 -12.18
N ILE A 738 12.32 -5.20 -13.44
CA ILE A 738 11.59 -5.78 -14.59
C ILE A 738 11.83 -7.28 -14.66
N ARG A 739 13.07 -7.77 -14.46
CA ARG A 739 13.35 -9.21 -14.42
C ARG A 739 12.56 -9.90 -13.32
N PHE A 740 12.58 -9.36 -12.10
CA PHE A 740 11.89 -9.93 -10.95
C PHE A 740 10.37 -9.97 -11.17
N TRP A 741 9.71 -8.86 -11.49
CA TRP A 741 8.25 -8.80 -11.58
C TRP A 741 7.67 -9.45 -12.83
N VAL A 742 8.48 -9.67 -13.88
CA VAL A 742 8.08 -10.49 -15.04
C VAL A 742 8.32 -11.99 -14.82
N SER A 743 9.33 -12.39 -14.02
CA SER A 743 9.64 -13.82 -13.78
C SER A 743 9.07 -14.40 -12.48
N SER A 744 8.53 -13.59 -11.57
CA SER A 744 8.05 -14.06 -10.26
C SER A 744 6.55 -14.37 -10.26
N GLY A 745 6.22 -15.64 -9.96
CA GLY A 745 4.90 -16.05 -9.49
C GLY A 745 4.65 -15.62 -8.04
N ALA A 746 4.84 -14.34 -7.74
CA ALA A 746 4.62 -13.76 -6.42
C ALA A 746 3.11 -13.72 -6.04
N PRO A 747 2.76 -13.39 -4.78
CA PRO A 747 1.37 -13.10 -4.42
C PRO A 747 0.94 -11.73 -4.97
N ALA A 748 -0.28 -11.65 -5.54
CA ALA A 748 -0.87 -10.39 -6.01
C ALA A 748 -1.41 -9.54 -4.85
N VAL A 749 -0.49 -8.96 -4.05
CA VAL A 749 -0.84 -8.12 -2.88
C VAL A 749 -1.33 -6.74 -3.32
N HIS A 750 -2.65 -6.61 -3.40
CA HIS A 750 -3.34 -5.33 -3.49
C HIS A 750 -3.70 -4.84 -2.07
N ASP A 751 -3.49 -3.55 -1.77
CA ASP A 751 -3.97 -2.97 -0.51
C ASP A 751 -5.50 -2.82 -0.54
N GLU A 752 -6.21 -3.80 0.03
CA GLU A 752 -7.66 -3.74 0.24
C GLU A 752 -8.06 -2.80 1.37
N THR A 753 -7.23 -2.74 2.43
CA THR A 753 -7.57 -2.08 3.69
C THR A 753 -7.80 -0.58 3.52
N GLY A 754 -7.03 0.07 2.64
CA GLY A 754 -7.04 1.52 2.48
C GLY A 754 -6.68 2.26 3.76
N GLU A 755 -5.80 1.69 4.59
CA GLU A 755 -5.03 2.48 5.55
C GLU A 755 -4.42 3.68 4.79
N PRO A 756 -4.70 4.94 5.17
CA PRO A 756 -4.02 6.07 4.55
C PRO A 756 -2.52 5.95 4.86
N ALA A 757 -1.68 6.18 3.84
CA ALA A 757 -0.24 6.34 4.03
C ALA A 757 0.00 7.51 4.99
#